data_AF-A0A2T3ZI39-F1
#
_entry.id   AF-A0A2T3ZI39-F1
#
_cell.length_a   1.000
_cell.length_b   1.000
_cell.length_c   1.000
_cell.angle_alpha   90.00
_cell.angle_beta   90.00
_cell.angle_gamma   90.00
#
_symmetry.space_group_name_H-M   'P 1'
#
loop_
_entity.id
_entity.type
_entity.pdbx_description
1 polymer ?
#
loop_
_entity_poly.entity_id
_entity_poly.type
_entity_poly.pdbx_seq_one_letter_code
_entity_poly.pdbx_strand_id
1 'polypeptide(L)'
;MASLPPFAPFPKASWRLHISSDDWDALSEAWIALSQAYLGLGDAAFKQAAAGDESLTIFVTTFVEETATESGAKTISPRLLKTIFRLISRLLTVSPPPGLLDVKFLAGFAKIFPKKHTGPLLSQLFASHATPLESSLLSLKKLLIPQLDAGSKGDLRLVEAELIRLNPLLHVSPNACMLLLAGSDFFDGLVTCFQVINPPLRKAIITTVYLCLIGLIETEPPKWSMISDQLFAIQAAAETHKKGTLNPNDSLAADLVTNTPILKALLRKLESSPTAPSTLRSRITTLESFKTGVIVRPKKLVKRKIDKGKGVEAAEDVHAEMHVHKMSQITNIQDIFPNLGAGFIAKCLDEYDDDVEKVIASLFDESLPPHLATADRSETLSHTQVDTKPHKDLAPHSTPPQLPTRRNVFDDDDFDRLAIDVSKISFGKNPEKTADDILKDRSTAPNKAAILSALAALDPDDDERDDTYDAADVGGTVDTGDQEANGVNDSNEELLFRAFQADIRIFARDAETRRGATRGKLRDETGMADEAIEGWAVMLQRNPAQMRRLEAKYAWSGQQAQLDRSAWRASPAGSGAEESDPDGGSSNNRGGRGGGNVAGPSGEKETEAARRNKEAHKGARANHHRRDARARKMARGGFPG
;
A
#
# COMPACT_ATOMS: atom_id res chain seq x y z
N MET A 1 32.37 28.73 -46.63
CA MET A 1 32.15 28.49 -45.19
C MET A 1 32.43 27.02 -44.94
N ALA A 2 33.30 26.67 -43.99
CA ALA A 2 33.58 25.28 -43.69
C ALA A 2 32.29 24.60 -43.18
N SER A 3 31.89 23.50 -43.80
CA SER A 3 30.75 22.69 -43.35
C SER A 3 31.08 22.07 -42.00
N LEU A 4 30.15 22.17 -41.03
CA LEU A 4 30.28 21.46 -39.77
C LEU A 4 30.23 19.94 -40.01
N PRO A 5 30.92 19.13 -39.19
CA PRO A 5 30.86 17.68 -39.32
C PRO A 5 29.46 17.16 -38.98
N PRO A 6 29.05 16.00 -39.53
CA PRO A 6 27.75 15.40 -39.23
C PRO A 6 27.68 14.89 -37.78
N PHE A 7 26.48 14.87 -37.22
CA PHE A 7 26.21 14.25 -35.93
C PHE A 7 26.17 12.72 -36.03
N ALA A 8 26.82 12.05 -35.10
CA ALA A 8 26.56 10.64 -34.84
C ALA A 8 25.21 10.48 -34.11
N PRO A 9 24.35 9.51 -34.48
CA PRO A 9 23.09 9.25 -33.80
C PRO A 9 23.33 8.84 -32.35
N PHE A 10 22.35 9.11 -31.47
CA PHE A 10 22.46 8.70 -30.09
C PHE A 10 22.30 7.17 -29.98
N PRO A 11 23.20 6.46 -29.26
CA PRO A 11 23.24 5.01 -29.28
C PRO A 11 22.06 4.38 -28.55
N LYS A 12 21.56 3.28 -29.11
CA LYS A 12 20.48 2.48 -28.52
C LYS A 12 20.85 1.93 -27.14
N ALA A 13 19.86 1.73 -26.29
CA ALA A 13 20.01 1.12 -24.96
C ALA A 13 20.90 -0.13 -24.95
N SER A 14 20.73 -1.05 -25.91
CA SER A 14 21.52 -2.26 -26.03
C SER A 14 23.00 -1.99 -26.31
N TRP A 15 23.31 -0.96 -27.11
CA TRP A 15 24.69 -0.60 -27.45
C TRP A 15 25.37 0.15 -26.31
N ARG A 16 24.63 0.95 -25.53
CA ARG A 16 25.17 1.69 -24.39
C ARG A 16 25.84 0.81 -23.33
N LEU A 17 25.44 -0.46 -23.23
CA LEU A 17 26.06 -1.46 -22.34
C LEU A 17 27.45 -1.90 -22.80
N HIS A 18 27.75 -1.82 -24.11
CA HIS A 18 29.01 -2.29 -24.70
C HIS A 18 30.04 -1.18 -24.90
N ILE A 19 29.66 0.09 -24.73
CA ILE A 19 30.58 1.23 -24.81
C ILE A 19 31.39 1.30 -23.51
N SER A 20 32.68 1.60 -23.54
CA SER A 20 33.48 1.83 -22.32
C SER A 20 33.09 3.15 -21.63
N SER A 21 33.55 3.42 -20.40
CA SER A 21 33.29 4.74 -19.77
C SER A 21 33.99 5.86 -20.55
N ASP A 22 35.24 5.63 -20.93
CA ASP A 22 36.08 6.60 -21.61
C ASP A 22 35.51 6.95 -23.00
N ASP A 23 35.05 5.95 -23.76
CA ASP A 23 34.41 6.18 -25.06
C ASP A 23 33.08 6.92 -24.92
N TRP A 24 32.34 6.66 -23.84
CA TRP A 24 31.08 7.37 -23.56
C TRP A 24 31.33 8.84 -23.26
N ASP A 25 32.35 9.13 -22.46
CA ASP A 25 32.73 10.51 -22.12
C ASP A 25 33.25 11.24 -23.35
N ALA A 26 34.07 10.59 -24.19
CA ALA A 26 34.53 11.13 -25.47
C ALA A 26 33.37 11.43 -26.44
N LEU A 27 32.41 10.52 -26.59
CA LEU A 27 31.19 10.74 -27.39
C LEU A 27 30.37 11.90 -26.83
N SER A 28 30.24 11.98 -25.50
CA SER A 28 29.48 13.05 -24.84
C SER A 28 30.11 14.43 -25.08
N GLU A 29 31.43 14.56 -24.99
CA GLU A 29 32.14 15.80 -25.29
C GLU A 29 32.10 16.13 -26.79
N ALA A 30 32.16 15.14 -27.67
CA ALA A 30 32.00 15.34 -29.11
C ALA A 30 30.60 15.91 -29.46
N TRP A 31 29.53 15.33 -28.90
CA TRP A 31 28.18 15.87 -29.08
C TRP A 31 28.03 17.27 -28.48
N ILE A 32 28.64 17.55 -27.33
CA ILE A 32 28.63 18.90 -26.71
C ILE A 32 29.34 19.89 -27.63
N ALA A 33 30.56 19.58 -28.07
CA ALA A 33 31.38 20.47 -28.91
C ALA A 33 30.67 20.79 -30.23
N LEU A 34 30.11 19.78 -30.90
CA LEU A 34 29.38 19.98 -32.15
C LEU A 34 28.10 20.78 -31.94
N SER A 35 27.33 20.47 -30.89
CA SER A 35 26.14 21.24 -30.52
C SER A 35 26.48 22.70 -30.22
N GLN A 36 27.59 22.97 -29.54
CA GLN A 36 28.06 24.32 -29.27
C GLN A 36 28.49 25.06 -30.55
N ALA A 37 29.12 24.37 -31.51
CA ALA A 37 29.45 24.95 -32.81
C ALA A 37 28.19 25.37 -33.56
N TYR A 38 27.16 24.52 -33.61
CA TYR A 38 25.84 24.86 -34.17
C TYR A 38 25.17 26.02 -33.42
N LEU A 39 25.23 26.04 -32.09
CA LEU A 39 24.70 27.13 -31.27
C LEU A 39 25.47 28.46 -31.44
N GLY A 40 26.73 28.41 -31.88
CA GLY A 40 27.55 29.60 -32.16
C GLY A 40 27.26 30.26 -33.52
N LEU A 41 26.58 29.57 -34.44
CA LEU A 41 26.22 30.13 -35.75
C LEU A 41 25.21 31.29 -35.60
N GLY A 42 25.21 32.25 -36.53
CA GLY A 42 24.10 33.22 -36.66
C GLY A 42 22.85 32.57 -37.25
N ASP A 43 21.68 33.18 -37.11
CA ASP A 43 20.41 32.52 -37.47
C ASP A 43 20.29 32.10 -38.94
N ALA A 44 20.76 32.94 -39.88
CA ALA A 44 20.75 32.58 -41.31
C ALA A 44 21.67 31.39 -41.61
N ALA A 45 22.87 31.38 -41.03
CA ALA A 45 23.83 30.29 -41.18
C ALA A 45 23.34 29.01 -40.49
N PHE A 46 22.68 29.14 -39.33
CA PHE A 46 22.07 28.01 -38.63
C PHE A 46 20.94 27.38 -39.43
N LYS A 47 20.03 28.19 -40.02
CA LYS A 47 18.97 27.68 -40.91
C LYS A 47 19.55 26.90 -42.08
N GLN A 48 20.56 27.45 -42.73
CA GLN A 48 21.20 26.80 -43.88
C GLN A 48 21.89 25.48 -43.47
N ALA A 49 22.62 25.48 -42.36
CA ALA A 49 23.29 24.29 -41.85
C ALA A 49 22.29 23.21 -41.42
N ALA A 50 21.24 23.58 -40.68
CA ALA A 50 20.22 22.65 -40.20
C ALA A 50 19.35 22.08 -41.33
N ALA A 51 19.08 22.85 -42.38
CA ALA A 51 18.34 22.36 -43.55
C ALA A 51 19.15 21.39 -44.41
N GLY A 52 20.47 21.54 -44.45
CA GLY A 52 21.37 20.67 -45.21
C GLY A 52 21.84 19.41 -44.47
N ASP A 53 21.67 19.36 -43.15
CA ASP A 53 22.19 18.29 -42.30
C ASP A 53 21.08 17.40 -41.70
N GLU A 54 20.77 16.31 -42.38
CA GLU A 54 19.82 15.29 -41.89
C GLU A 54 20.31 14.64 -40.58
N SER A 55 21.63 14.56 -40.39
CA SER A 55 22.22 13.90 -39.22
C SER A 55 21.90 14.62 -37.91
N LEU A 56 21.76 15.95 -37.93
CA LEU A 56 21.33 16.74 -36.78
C LEU A 56 19.92 16.33 -36.32
N THR A 57 18.99 16.19 -37.27
CA THR A 57 17.61 15.77 -36.96
C THR A 57 17.60 14.35 -36.43
N ILE A 58 18.34 13.43 -37.05
CA ILE A 58 18.46 12.03 -36.61
C ILE A 58 19.06 11.95 -35.19
N PHE A 59 20.08 12.73 -34.89
CA PHE A 59 20.68 12.75 -33.56
C PHE A 59 19.69 13.23 -32.50
N VAL A 60 18.99 14.33 -32.76
CA VAL A 60 18.00 14.87 -31.83
C VAL A 60 16.84 13.91 -31.60
N THR A 61 16.31 13.28 -32.66
CA THR A 61 15.21 12.31 -32.55
C THR A 61 15.63 11.08 -31.77
N THR A 62 16.76 10.46 -32.14
CA THR A 62 17.30 9.28 -31.44
C THR A 62 17.68 9.59 -30.00
N PHE A 63 18.22 10.78 -29.72
CA PHE A 63 18.48 11.23 -28.35
C PHE A 63 17.19 11.26 -27.54
N VAL A 64 16.15 11.93 -28.02
CA VAL A 64 14.89 12.03 -27.28
C VAL A 64 14.21 10.67 -27.11
N GLU A 65 14.20 9.82 -28.14
CA GLU A 65 13.58 8.49 -28.09
C GLU A 65 14.26 7.58 -27.05
N GLU A 66 15.59 7.48 -27.08
CA GLU A 66 16.37 6.58 -26.22
C GLU A 66 16.51 7.07 -24.77
N THR A 67 16.39 8.39 -24.56
CA THR A 67 16.43 8.97 -23.22
C THR A 67 15.06 8.99 -22.56
N ALA A 68 13.98 9.17 -23.33
CA ALA A 68 12.62 9.11 -22.81
C ALA A 68 12.15 7.69 -22.45
N THR A 69 12.71 6.65 -23.05
CA THR A 69 12.31 5.24 -22.81
C THR A 69 12.91 4.61 -21.56
N GLU A 70 13.82 5.30 -20.85
CA GLU A 70 14.43 4.86 -19.58
C GLU A 70 14.72 3.35 -19.48
N SER A 71 15.75 2.90 -20.18
CA SER A 71 16.48 1.68 -19.83
C SER A 71 17.92 1.82 -20.31
N GLY A 72 18.87 2.05 -19.40
CA GLY A 72 20.28 2.11 -19.76
C GLY A 72 21.20 2.49 -18.60
N ALA A 73 22.19 1.65 -18.34
CA ALA A 73 23.10 1.63 -17.19
C ALA A 73 24.01 2.87 -16.98
N LYS A 74 23.96 3.88 -17.86
CA LYS A 74 24.85 5.05 -17.84
C LYS A 74 24.10 6.35 -17.69
N THR A 75 24.46 7.12 -16.68
CA THR A 75 23.90 8.44 -16.39
C THR A 75 24.35 9.46 -17.42
N ILE A 76 23.40 10.16 -18.04
CA ILE A 76 23.68 11.24 -18.98
C ILE A 76 24.13 12.46 -18.20
N SER A 77 25.21 13.11 -18.63
CA SER A 77 25.74 14.27 -17.92
C SER A 77 24.75 15.46 -18.01
N PRO A 78 24.60 16.26 -16.93
CA PRO A 78 23.73 17.43 -16.94
C PRO A 78 24.19 18.49 -17.95
N ARG A 79 25.50 18.54 -18.25
CA ARG A 79 26.09 19.42 -19.27
C ARG A 79 25.60 19.04 -20.68
N LEU A 80 25.56 17.75 -21.00
CA LEU A 80 25.04 17.27 -22.27
C LEU A 80 23.54 17.59 -22.41
N LEU A 81 22.73 17.29 -21.39
CA LEU A 81 21.30 17.61 -21.37
C LEU A 81 21.04 19.11 -21.59
N LYS A 82 21.76 19.99 -20.88
CA LYS A 82 21.60 21.44 -21.03
C LYS A 82 21.98 21.92 -22.44
N THR A 83 23.04 21.37 -23.01
CA THR A 83 23.51 21.72 -24.36
C THR A 83 22.51 21.28 -25.42
N ILE A 84 22.04 20.03 -25.33
CA ILE A 84 21.05 19.48 -26.25
C ILE A 84 19.71 20.21 -26.11
N PHE A 85 19.26 20.55 -24.90
CA PHE A 85 18.05 21.36 -24.71
C PHE A 85 18.12 22.67 -25.50
N ARG A 86 19.26 23.38 -25.42
CA ARG A 86 19.47 24.64 -26.16
C ARG A 86 19.48 24.41 -27.67
N LEU A 87 20.10 23.33 -28.14
CA LEU A 87 20.13 22.96 -29.55
C LEU A 87 18.72 22.68 -30.08
N ILE A 88 17.95 21.85 -29.38
CA ILE A 88 16.55 21.53 -29.73
C ILE A 88 15.69 22.80 -29.69
N SER A 89 15.83 23.63 -28.64
CA SER A 89 15.08 24.88 -28.51
C SER A 89 15.37 25.82 -29.68
N ARG A 90 16.63 25.95 -30.09
CA ARG A 90 17.00 26.76 -31.25
C ARG A 90 16.47 26.18 -32.56
N LEU A 91 16.54 24.86 -32.71
CA LEU A 91 16.04 24.18 -33.89
C LEU A 91 14.51 24.37 -34.05
N LEU A 92 13.76 24.20 -32.96
CA LEU A 92 12.30 24.38 -32.94
C LEU A 92 11.85 25.83 -33.19
N THR A 93 12.65 26.82 -32.75
CA THR A 93 12.31 28.25 -32.91
C THR A 93 12.72 28.82 -34.27
N VAL A 94 13.84 28.36 -34.82
CA VAL A 94 14.45 28.95 -36.02
C VAL A 94 14.06 28.20 -37.29
N SER A 95 14.06 26.87 -37.27
CA SER A 95 13.74 26.02 -38.44
C SER A 95 13.29 24.62 -38.02
N PRO A 96 12.06 24.44 -37.52
CA PRO A 96 11.59 23.15 -37.03
C PRO A 96 11.48 22.13 -38.17
N PRO A 97 12.23 21.02 -38.15
CA PRO A 97 12.02 19.91 -39.06
C PRO A 97 10.66 19.25 -38.79
N PRO A 98 9.97 18.72 -39.82
CA PRO A 98 8.64 18.14 -39.65
C PRO A 98 8.62 16.98 -38.65
N GLY A 99 9.69 16.18 -38.59
CA GLY A 99 9.80 15.07 -37.63
C GLY A 99 9.84 15.52 -36.16
N LEU A 100 10.26 16.76 -35.87
CA LEU A 100 10.28 17.30 -34.49
C LEU A 100 8.95 17.93 -34.08
N LEU A 101 8.02 18.08 -35.02
CA LEU A 101 6.65 18.55 -34.76
C LEU A 101 5.69 17.39 -34.50
N ASP A 102 6.18 16.15 -34.49
CA ASP A 102 5.39 14.98 -34.13
C ASP A 102 5.15 14.91 -32.61
N VAL A 103 3.92 14.54 -32.22
CA VAL A 103 3.50 14.43 -30.82
C VAL A 103 4.36 13.43 -30.05
N LYS A 104 4.83 12.34 -30.68
CA LYS A 104 5.70 11.36 -30.03
C LYS A 104 7.04 11.96 -29.62
N PHE A 105 7.64 12.77 -30.50
CA PHE A 105 8.88 13.48 -30.19
C PHE A 105 8.66 14.52 -29.08
N LEU A 106 7.62 15.34 -29.19
CA LEU A 106 7.31 16.39 -28.20
C LEU A 106 7.00 15.82 -26.82
N ALA A 107 6.32 14.67 -26.76
CA ALA A 107 6.09 13.93 -25.54
C ALA A 107 7.39 13.44 -24.88
N GLY A 108 8.32 12.86 -25.67
CA GLY A 108 9.64 12.50 -25.18
C GLY A 108 10.41 13.72 -24.67
N PHE A 109 10.40 14.81 -25.43
CA PHE A 109 11.04 16.07 -25.08
C PHE A 109 10.50 16.64 -23.76
N ALA A 110 9.18 16.61 -23.57
CA ALA A 110 8.50 17.03 -22.33
C ALA A 110 8.78 16.10 -21.14
N LYS A 111 9.10 14.82 -21.39
CA LYS A 111 9.49 13.87 -20.34
C LYS A 111 10.91 14.13 -19.83
N ILE A 112 11.84 14.48 -20.72
CA ILE A 112 13.27 14.62 -20.39
C ILE A 112 13.56 15.97 -19.72
N PHE A 113 12.93 17.05 -20.19
CA PHE A 113 13.28 18.42 -19.78
C PHE A 113 12.20 19.06 -18.89
N PRO A 114 12.60 19.92 -17.93
CA PRO A 114 11.68 20.45 -16.93
C PRO A 114 10.65 21.42 -17.53
N LYS A 115 9.40 21.34 -17.04
CA LYS A 115 8.25 22.19 -17.45
C LYS A 115 8.57 23.68 -17.52
N LYS A 116 9.37 24.21 -16.59
CA LYS A 116 9.74 25.64 -16.52
C LYS A 116 10.36 26.17 -17.82
N HIS A 117 11.12 25.34 -18.53
CA HIS A 117 11.78 25.73 -19.78
C HIS A 117 11.03 25.21 -21.00
N THR A 118 10.49 24.01 -20.92
CA THR A 118 9.77 23.37 -22.03
C THR A 118 8.40 24.02 -22.31
N GLY A 119 7.69 24.44 -21.26
CA GLY A 119 6.34 25.03 -21.37
C GLY A 119 6.27 26.25 -22.29
N PRO A 120 7.05 27.32 -22.02
CA PRO A 120 7.06 28.52 -22.88
C PRO A 120 7.43 28.23 -24.34
N LEU A 121 8.40 27.34 -24.55
CA LEU A 121 8.84 26.93 -25.88
C LEU A 121 7.71 26.21 -26.65
N LEU A 122 7.01 25.27 -26.00
CA LEU A 122 5.88 24.59 -26.61
C LEU A 122 4.73 25.56 -26.88
N SER A 123 4.41 26.48 -25.95
CA SER A 123 3.39 27.50 -26.18
C SER A 123 3.69 28.36 -27.41
N GLN A 124 4.95 28.78 -27.59
CA GLN A 124 5.39 29.50 -28.78
C GLN A 124 5.25 28.65 -30.05
N LEU A 125 5.65 27.38 -29.98
CA LEU A 125 5.57 26.44 -31.10
C LEU A 125 4.12 26.19 -31.54
N PHE A 126 3.20 26.02 -30.59
CA PHE A 126 1.76 25.92 -30.87
C PHE A 126 1.19 27.20 -31.48
N ALA A 127 1.75 28.37 -31.17
CA ALA A 127 1.33 29.63 -31.77
C ALA A 127 1.89 29.82 -33.20
N SER A 128 3.13 29.40 -33.48
CA SER A 128 3.78 29.61 -34.77
C SER A 128 3.56 28.47 -35.78
N HIS A 129 3.33 27.24 -35.31
CA HIS A 129 3.21 26.03 -36.14
C HIS A 129 2.00 25.18 -35.72
N ALA A 130 0.84 25.81 -35.49
CA ALA A 130 -0.38 25.12 -35.03
C ALA A 130 -0.81 23.95 -35.95
N THR A 131 -0.81 24.13 -37.26
CA THR A 131 -1.37 23.16 -38.22
C THR A 131 -0.70 21.77 -38.20
N PRO A 132 0.64 21.61 -38.26
CA PRO A 132 1.26 20.29 -38.17
C PRO A 132 1.10 19.65 -36.79
N LEU A 133 1.10 20.45 -35.72
CA LEU A 133 0.95 19.96 -34.33
C LEU A 133 -0.46 19.45 -34.07
N GLU A 134 -1.47 20.22 -34.47
CA GLU A 134 -2.87 19.83 -34.41
C GLU A 134 -3.11 18.57 -35.24
N SER A 135 -2.56 18.52 -36.46
CA SER A 135 -2.67 17.33 -37.32
C SER A 135 -2.07 16.08 -36.66
N SER A 136 -0.87 16.18 -36.08
CA SER A 136 -0.23 15.06 -35.38
C SER A 136 -1.06 14.62 -34.16
N LEU A 137 -1.55 15.56 -33.35
CA LEU A 137 -2.36 15.24 -32.15
C LEU A 137 -3.73 14.66 -32.51
N LEU A 138 -4.37 15.17 -33.56
CA LEU A 138 -5.61 14.64 -34.10
C LEU A 138 -5.41 13.25 -34.71
N SER A 139 -4.26 12.98 -35.33
CA SER A 139 -3.94 11.64 -35.83
C SER A 139 -3.84 10.62 -34.70
N LEU A 140 -3.21 11.01 -33.58
CA LEU A 140 -3.14 10.19 -32.37
C LEU A 140 -4.54 9.98 -31.77
N LYS A 141 -5.36 11.04 -31.69
CA LYS A 141 -6.74 10.95 -31.21
C LYS A 141 -7.60 10.02 -32.08
N LYS A 142 -7.48 10.11 -33.41
CA LYS A 142 -8.15 9.20 -34.36
C LYS A 142 -7.72 7.74 -34.21
N LEU A 143 -6.47 7.50 -33.79
CA LEU A 143 -5.97 6.17 -33.52
C LEU A 143 -6.47 5.61 -32.18
N LEU A 144 -6.58 6.46 -31.15
CA LEU A 144 -6.99 6.06 -29.81
C LEU A 144 -8.51 5.86 -29.66
N ILE A 145 -9.35 6.74 -30.22
CA ILE A 145 -10.81 6.69 -30.03
C ILE A 145 -11.40 5.31 -30.35
N PRO A 146 -11.14 4.69 -31.53
CA PRO A 146 -11.71 3.38 -31.82
C PRO A 146 -11.30 2.28 -30.86
N GLN A 147 -10.07 2.34 -30.33
CA GLN A 147 -9.56 1.36 -29.35
C GLN A 147 -10.15 1.59 -27.96
N LEU A 148 -10.37 2.86 -27.60
CA LEU A 148 -11.03 3.27 -26.35
C LEU A 148 -12.51 2.85 -26.34
N ASP A 149 -13.23 3.12 -27.44
CA ASP A 149 -14.65 2.79 -27.61
C ASP A 149 -14.90 1.28 -27.66
N ALA A 150 -13.96 0.52 -28.21
CA ALA A 150 -14.02 -0.94 -28.22
C ALA A 150 -13.92 -1.55 -26.81
N GLY A 151 -13.49 -0.77 -25.80
CA GLY A 151 -13.38 -1.21 -24.41
C GLY A 151 -12.55 -2.49 -24.30
N SER A 152 -13.14 -3.55 -23.74
CA SER A 152 -12.47 -4.85 -23.58
C SER A 152 -12.09 -5.56 -24.88
N LYS A 153 -12.65 -5.14 -26.03
CA LYS A 153 -12.35 -5.70 -27.36
C LYS A 153 -11.25 -4.94 -28.11
N GLY A 154 -10.81 -3.80 -27.58
CA GLY A 154 -9.75 -2.98 -28.16
C GLY A 154 -8.35 -3.43 -27.74
N ASP A 155 -7.32 -2.83 -28.34
CA ASP A 155 -5.92 -3.01 -27.95
C ASP A 155 -5.59 -2.16 -26.72
N LEU A 156 -5.88 -2.72 -25.54
CA LEU A 156 -5.65 -2.07 -24.25
C LEU A 156 -4.16 -1.74 -24.01
N ARG A 157 -3.24 -2.53 -24.56
CA ARG A 157 -1.80 -2.32 -24.38
C ARG A 157 -1.32 -1.12 -25.18
N LEU A 158 -1.81 -0.98 -26.42
CA LEU A 158 -1.55 0.19 -27.23
C LEU A 158 -2.07 1.44 -26.53
N VAL A 159 -3.32 1.42 -26.06
CA VAL A 159 -3.94 2.57 -25.37
C VAL A 159 -3.12 2.95 -24.15
N GLU A 160 -2.77 1.99 -23.29
CA GLU A 160 -1.95 2.22 -22.12
C GLU A 160 -0.60 2.87 -22.49
N ALA A 161 0.12 2.30 -23.46
CA ALA A 161 1.43 2.78 -23.87
C ALA A 161 1.39 4.20 -24.46
N GLU A 162 0.40 4.50 -25.30
CA GLU A 162 0.25 5.82 -25.91
C GLU A 162 -0.23 6.87 -24.90
N LEU A 163 -1.14 6.54 -23.97
CA LEU A 163 -1.54 7.46 -22.89
C LEU A 163 -0.36 7.78 -21.95
N ILE A 164 0.42 6.77 -21.55
CA ILE A 164 1.62 6.97 -20.72
C ILE A 164 2.62 7.86 -21.45
N ARG A 165 2.84 7.64 -22.75
CA ARG A 165 3.72 8.46 -23.58
C ARG A 165 3.21 9.91 -23.66
N LEU A 166 1.90 10.12 -23.81
CA LEU A 166 1.29 11.43 -24.00
C LEU A 166 1.28 12.28 -22.72
N ASN A 167 1.17 11.67 -21.55
CA ASN A 167 1.03 12.38 -20.27
C ASN A 167 2.09 13.47 -19.99
N PRO A 168 3.40 13.25 -20.22
CA PRO A 168 4.40 14.32 -20.10
C PRO A 168 4.10 15.56 -20.96
N LEU A 169 3.61 15.38 -22.20
CA LEU A 169 3.23 16.50 -23.06
C LEU A 169 2.05 17.28 -22.46
N LEU A 170 1.04 16.59 -21.95
CA LEU A 170 -0.14 17.20 -21.33
C LEU A 170 0.19 17.97 -20.05
N HIS A 171 1.12 17.45 -19.26
CA HIS A 171 1.60 18.15 -18.08
C HIS A 171 2.29 19.49 -18.41
N VAL A 172 2.93 19.59 -19.57
CA VAL A 172 3.72 20.77 -19.97
C VAL A 172 2.94 21.74 -20.87
N SER A 173 2.04 21.24 -21.74
CA SER A 173 1.33 22.05 -22.74
C SER A 173 -0.19 22.07 -22.49
N PRO A 174 -0.73 23.20 -22.00
CA PRO A 174 -2.17 23.41 -21.91
C PRO A 174 -2.89 23.36 -23.26
N ASN A 175 -2.22 23.80 -24.34
CA ASN A 175 -2.77 23.76 -25.71
C ASN A 175 -3.08 22.33 -26.16
N ALA A 176 -2.20 21.38 -25.85
CA ALA A 176 -2.44 19.96 -26.13
C ALA A 176 -3.65 19.41 -25.36
N CYS A 177 -3.83 19.84 -24.11
CA CYS A 177 -4.99 19.46 -23.29
C CYS A 177 -6.30 19.96 -23.90
N MET A 178 -6.35 21.23 -24.33
CA MET A 178 -7.53 21.82 -24.99
C MET A 178 -7.89 21.07 -26.28
N LEU A 179 -6.91 20.72 -27.10
CA LEU A 179 -7.14 20.01 -28.37
C LEU A 179 -7.63 18.57 -28.16
N LEU A 180 -7.10 17.85 -27.16
CA LEU A 180 -7.58 16.51 -26.85
C LEU A 180 -9.01 16.50 -26.33
N LEU A 181 -9.33 17.45 -25.43
CA LEU A 181 -10.66 17.62 -24.85
C LEU A 181 -11.65 18.37 -25.76
N ALA A 182 -11.23 18.75 -26.98
CA ALA A 182 -12.16 19.31 -27.95
C ALA A 182 -13.13 18.23 -28.44
N GLY A 183 -14.42 18.40 -28.16
CA GLY A 183 -15.44 17.36 -28.36
C GLY A 183 -15.48 16.33 -27.21
N SER A 184 -16.55 15.53 -27.16
CA SER A 184 -16.75 14.55 -26.07
C SER A 184 -16.15 13.17 -26.36
N ASP A 185 -16.01 12.79 -27.65
CA ASP A 185 -15.63 11.44 -28.11
C ASP A 185 -14.42 10.85 -27.37
N PHE A 186 -13.35 11.64 -27.18
CA PHE A 186 -12.16 11.16 -26.51
C PHE A 186 -12.39 10.89 -25.02
N PHE A 187 -13.14 11.76 -24.34
CA PHE A 187 -13.47 11.58 -22.93
C PHE A 187 -14.45 10.41 -22.74
N ASP A 188 -15.46 10.30 -23.60
CA ASP A 188 -16.44 9.21 -23.59
C ASP A 188 -15.75 7.84 -23.82
N GLY A 189 -14.76 7.80 -24.73
CA GLY A 189 -13.91 6.64 -24.94
C GLY A 189 -13.07 6.29 -23.69
N LEU A 190 -12.50 7.28 -23.00
CA LEU A 190 -11.76 7.06 -21.74
C LEU A 190 -12.67 6.48 -20.65
N VAL A 191 -13.90 6.98 -20.51
CA VAL A 191 -14.90 6.45 -19.57
C VAL A 191 -15.26 5.00 -19.91
N THR A 192 -15.48 4.70 -21.18
CA THR A 192 -15.79 3.34 -21.67
C THR A 192 -14.64 2.39 -21.39
N CYS A 193 -13.42 2.77 -21.72
CA CYS A 193 -12.22 1.97 -21.51
C CYS A 193 -11.91 1.75 -20.02
N PHE A 194 -12.24 2.72 -19.16
CA PHE A 194 -12.03 2.63 -17.71
C PHE A 194 -12.85 1.52 -17.02
N GLN A 195 -13.98 1.14 -17.61
CA GLN A 195 -14.81 0.02 -17.11
C GLN A 195 -14.04 -1.30 -17.13
N VAL A 196 -13.03 -1.43 -17.99
CA VAL A 196 -12.14 -2.60 -18.00
C VAL A 196 -11.26 -2.55 -16.74
N ILE A 197 -11.40 -3.56 -15.88
CA ILE A 197 -10.64 -3.66 -14.61
C ILE A 197 -9.19 -4.05 -14.92
N ASN A 198 -8.39 -3.08 -15.35
CA ASN A 198 -6.95 -3.21 -15.56
C ASN A 198 -6.21 -2.08 -14.80
N PRO A 199 -5.58 -2.37 -13.64
CA PRO A 199 -4.97 -1.34 -12.79
C PRO A 199 -3.97 -0.37 -13.47
N PRO A 200 -2.98 -0.82 -14.27
CA PRO A 200 -2.06 0.10 -14.96
C PRO A 200 -2.77 1.02 -15.97
N LEU A 201 -3.72 0.49 -16.74
CA LEU A 201 -4.52 1.26 -17.69
C LEU A 201 -5.40 2.29 -16.97
N ARG A 202 -6.10 1.90 -15.88
CA ARG A 202 -6.88 2.84 -15.06
C ARG A 202 -6.03 3.99 -14.55
N LYS A 203 -4.82 3.70 -14.06
CA LYS A 203 -3.85 4.72 -13.64
C LYS A 203 -3.45 5.66 -14.78
N ALA A 204 -3.19 5.12 -15.98
CA ALA A 204 -2.88 5.93 -17.16
C ALA A 204 -4.04 6.87 -17.51
N ILE A 205 -5.27 6.35 -17.58
CA ILE A 205 -6.50 7.12 -17.86
C ILE A 205 -6.72 8.22 -16.82
N ILE A 206 -6.68 7.90 -15.52
CA ILE A 206 -6.84 8.89 -14.43
C ILE A 206 -5.78 9.99 -14.56
N THR A 207 -4.53 9.61 -14.84
CA THR A 207 -3.44 10.58 -15.03
C THR A 207 -3.72 11.49 -16.21
N THR A 208 -4.15 10.95 -17.35
CA THR A 208 -4.50 11.74 -18.54
C THR A 208 -5.66 12.71 -18.25
N VAL A 209 -6.76 12.24 -17.67
CA VAL A 209 -7.91 13.09 -17.32
C VAL A 209 -7.50 14.19 -16.34
N TYR A 210 -6.75 13.84 -15.30
CA TYR A 210 -6.24 14.80 -14.32
C TYR A 210 -5.38 15.88 -14.99
N LEU A 211 -4.40 15.49 -15.82
CA LEU A 211 -3.50 16.43 -16.49
C LEU A 211 -4.26 17.34 -17.46
N CYS A 212 -5.23 16.80 -18.22
CA CYS A 212 -6.07 17.60 -19.11
C CYS A 212 -6.87 18.65 -18.33
N LEU A 213 -7.49 18.28 -17.20
CA LEU A 213 -8.23 19.22 -16.36
C LEU A 213 -7.32 20.29 -15.74
N ILE A 214 -6.13 19.91 -15.25
CA ILE A 214 -5.13 20.87 -14.76
C ILE A 214 -4.69 21.83 -15.88
N GLY A 215 -4.47 21.34 -17.10
CA GLY A 215 -4.12 22.17 -18.25
C GLY A 215 -5.17 23.24 -18.56
N LEU A 216 -6.47 22.90 -18.48
CA LEU A 216 -7.55 23.88 -18.65
C LEU A 216 -7.57 24.98 -17.56
N ILE A 217 -7.13 24.63 -16.35
CA ILE A 217 -7.05 25.54 -15.20
C ILE A 217 -5.80 26.45 -15.26
N GLU A 218 -4.68 25.91 -15.76
CA GLU A 218 -3.41 26.64 -15.90
C GLU A 218 -3.38 27.56 -17.12
N THR A 219 -4.31 27.40 -18.06
CA THR A 219 -4.45 28.31 -19.21
C THR A 219 -4.90 29.69 -18.72
N GLU A 220 -4.32 30.77 -19.25
CA GLU A 220 -4.72 32.14 -18.93
C GLU A 220 -5.39 32.80 -20.16
N PRO A 221 -6.67 33.21 -20.08
CA PRO A 221 -7.62 32.95 -18.99
C PRO A 221 -8.07 31.47 -18.93
N PRO A 222 -8.48 30.97 -17.74
CA PRO A 222 -8.94 29.59 -17.59
C PRO A 222 -10.15 29.30 -18.48
N LYS A 223 -10.19 28.10 -19.07
CA LYS A 223 -11.28 27.68 -19.97
C LYS A 223 -12.48 27.15 -19.18
N TRP A 224 -13.17 28.05 -18.47
CA TRP A 224 -14.28 27.69 -17.57
C TRP A 224 -15.42 26.93 -18.23
N SER A 225 -15.76 27.24 -19.49
CA SER A 225 -16.79 26.50 -20.25
C SER A 225 -16.41 25.04 -20.43
N MET A 226 -15.21 24.77 -20.95
CA MET A 226 -14.71 23.41 -21.12
C MET A 226 -14.59 22.66 -19.80
N ILE A 227 -14.10 23.31 -18.74
CA ILE A 227 -14.04 22.69 -17.40
C ILE A 227 -15.45 22.31 -16.94
N SER A 228 -16.41 23.22 -17.08
CA SER A 228 -17.81 22.98 -16.71
C SER A 228 -18.39 21.78 -17.46
N ASP A 229 -18.17 21.69 -18.78
CA ASP A 229 -18.65 20.60 -19.63
C ASP A 229 -18.02 19.25 -19.24
N GLN A 230 -16.71 19.23 -19.00
CA GLN A 230 -16.00 18.01 -18.58
C GLN A 230 -16.43 17.55 -17.18
N LEU A 231 -16.63 18.47 -16.22
CA LEU A 231 -17.14 18.11 -14.90
C LEU A 231 -18.58 17.56 -14.97
N PHE A 232 -19.40 18.08 -15.89
CA PHE A 232 -20.73 17.52 -16.14
C PHE A 232 -20.66 16.12 -16.72
N ALA A 233 -19.78 15.89 -17.71
CA ALA A 233 -19.58 14.57 -18.30
C ALA A 233 -19.08 13.55 -17.26
N ILE A 234 -18.13 13.95 -16.40
CA ILE A 234 -17.64 13.13 -15.28
C ILE A 234 -18.78 12.80 -14.30
N GLN A 235 -19.58 13.79 -13.91
CA GLN A 235 -20.71 13.57 -13.00
C GLN A 235 -21.76 12.65 -13.63
N ALA A 236 -22.14 12.90 -14.89
CA ALA A 236 -23.09 12.08 -15.62
C ALA A 236 -22.61 10.63 -15.68
N ALA A 237 -21.37 10.39 -16.08
CA ALA A 237 -20.75 9.05 -16.12
C ALA A 237 -20.76 8.35 -14.75
N ALA A 238 -20.49 9.10 -13.67
CA ALA A 238 -20.54 8.58 -12.30
C ALA A 238 -21.95 8.13 -11.88
N GLU A 239 -22.96 8.93 -12.22
CA GLU A 239 -24.37 8.62 -11.94
C GLU A 239 -24.86 7.41 -12.74
N THR A 240 -24.46 7.28 -14.02
CA THR A 240 -24.76 6.08 -14.82
C THR A 240 -24.10 4.84 -14.23
N HIS A 241 -22.84 4.95 -13.80
CA HIS A 241 -22.14 3.84 -13.16
C HIS A 241 -22.77 3.44 -11.83
N LYS A 242 -23.22 4.41 -11.02
CA LYS A 242 -23.92 4.18 -9.75
C LYS A 242 -25.27 3.48 -9.93
N LYS A 243 -25.96 3.72 -11.06
CA LYS A 243 -27.22 3.03 -11.42
C LYS A 243 -26.98 1.63 -12.02
N GLY A 244 -25.75 1.32 -12.42
CA GLY A 244 -25.36 0.02 -12.97
C GLY A 244 -25.21 -1.07 -11.91
N THR A 245 -24.93 -2.29 -12.36
CA THR A 245 -24.74 -3.48 -11.49
C THR A 245 -23.32 -3.60 -10.92
N LEU A 246 -22.40 -2.71 -11.29
CA LEU A 246 -21.02 -2.70 -10.79
C LEU A 246 -20.91 -1.94 -9.45
N ASN A 247 -19.83 -2.20 -8.71
CA ASN A 247 -19.53 -1.48 -7.48
C ASN A 247 -19.54 0.04 -7.73
N PRO A 248 -20.28 0.84 -6.95
CA PRO A 248 -20.37 2.29 -7.16
C PRO A 248 -19.01 3.00 -7.05
N ASN A 249 -18.07 2.37 -6.33
CA ASN A 249 -16.73 2.86 -6.07
C ASN A 249 -15.73 2.64 -7.21
N ASP A 250 -16.08 1.82 -8.21
CA ASP A 250 -15.19 1.49 -9.36
C ASP A 250 -15.33 2.48 -10.54
N SER A 251 -16.02 3.60 -10.35
CA SER A 251 -16.22 4.60 -11.39
C SER A 251 -14.98 5.49 -11.59
N LEU A 252 -14.78 5.98 -12.82
CA LEU A 252 -13.70 6.92 -13.15
C LEU A 252 -13.74 8.18 -12.26
N ALA A 253 -14.94 8.68 -11.95
CA ALA A 253 -15.12 9.86 -11.10
C ALA A 253 -14.71 9.59 -9.65
N ALA A 254 -15.12 8.45 -9.08
CA ALA A 254 -14.74 8.05 -7.72
C ALA A 254 -13.21 7.93 -7.59
N ASP A 255 -12.58 7.25 -8.54
CA ASP A 255 -11.12 7.08 -8.55
C ASP A 255 -10.37 8.40 -8.82
N LEU A 256 -10.88 9.26 -9.69
CA LEU A 256 -10.30 10.57 -9.98
C LEU A 256 -10.33 11.48 -8.74
N VAL A 257 -11.48 11.59 -8.07
CA VAL A 257 -11.67 12.44 -6.89
C VAL A 257 -10.90 11.91 -5.68
N THR A 258 -10.80 10.59 -5.54
CA THR A 258 -10.14 9.95 -4.39
C THR A 258 -8.62 9.95 -4.55
N ASN A 259 -8.10 9.65 -5.76
CA ASN A 259 -6.66 9.48 -5.98
C ASN A 259 -5.92 10.76 -6.38
N THR A 260 -6.63 11.85 -6.72
CA THR A 260 -6.02 13.11 -7.19
C THR A 260 -6.52 14.32 -6.40
N PRO A 261 -5.71 15.40 -6.27
CA PRO A 261 -6.13 16.62 -5.58
C PRO A 261 -6.97 17.55 -6.48
N ILE A 262 -7.64 17.04 -7.52
CA ILE A 262 -8.26 17.85 -8.59
C ILE A 262 -9.31 18.83 -8.05
N LEU A 263 -10.18 18.39 -7.14
CA LEU A 263 -11.22 19.25 -6.57
C LEU A 263 -10.62 20.42 -5.78
N LYS A 264 -9.55 20.16 -5.00
CA LYS A 264 -8.82 21.19 -4.26
C LYS A 264 -8.09 22.17 -5.18
N ALA A 265 -7.62 21.72 -6.34
CA ALA A 265 -6.98 22.58 -7.33
C ALA A 265 -8.02 23.48 -8.02
N LEU A 266 -9.17 22.91 -8.40
CA LEU A 266 -10.29 23.65 -8.99
C LEU A 266 -10.85 24.71 -8.03
N LEU A 267 -11.11 24.36 -6.77
CA LEU A 267 -11.63 25.31 -5.76
C LEU A 267 -10.69 26.50 -5.56
N ARG A 268 -9.39 26.24 -5.33
CA ARG A 268 -8.39 27.31 -5.17
C ARG A 268 -8.34 28.26 -6.36
N LYS A 269 -8.43 27.73 -7.57
CA LYS A 269 -8.41 28.55 -8.79
C LYS A 269 -9.70 29.33 -9.00
N LEU A 270 -10.83 28.75 -8.61
CA LEU A 270 -12.13 29.41 -8.63
C LEU A 270 -12.22 30.57 -7.62
N GLU A 271 -11.59 30.44 -6.45
CA GLU A 271 -11.49 31.51 -5.45
C GLU A 271 -10.60 32.66 -5.94
N SER A 272 -9.52 32.33 -6.66
CA SER A 272 -8.59 33.33 -7.20
C SER A 272 -9.10 34.08 -8.45
N SER A 273 -10.17 33.59 -9.09
CA SER A 273 -10.62 34.11 -10.39
C SER A 273 -12.00 34.78 -10.30
N PRO A 274 -12.12 36.07 -10.66
CA PRO A 274 -13.39 36.80 -10.57
C PRO A 274 -14.40 36.40 -11.65
N THR A 275 -13.97 35.72 -12.72
CA THR A 275 -14.81 35.31 -13.87
C THR A 275 -15.39 33.90 -13.73
N ALA A 276 -15.22 33.29 -12.56
CA ALA A 276 -15.64 31.95 -12.21
C ALA A 276 -17.18 31.77 -12.23
N PRO A 277 -17.72 30.76 -12.95
CA PRO A 277 -19.14 30.41 -12.86
C PRO A 277 -19.52 29.86 -11.47
N SER A 278 -20.61 30.36 -10.87
CA SER A 278 -21.11 29.89 -9.57
C SER A 278 -21.58 28.43 -9.59
N THR A 279 -22.08 27.96 -10.75
CA THR A 279 -22.50 26.58 -11.00
C THR A 279 -21.36 25.56 -10.90
N LEU A 280 -20.11 26.00 -11.01
CA LEU A 280 -18.97 25.10 -10.87
C LEU A 280 -18.76 24.66 -9.43
N ARG A 281 -19.06 25.53 -8.45
CA ARG A 281 -18.96 25.20 -7.02
C ARG A 281 -19.91 24.07 -6.64
N SER A 282 -21.15 24.13 -7.12
CA SER A 282 -22.14 23.09 -6.85
C SER A 282 -21.71 21.75 -7.48
N ARG A 283 -21.20 21.76 -8.72
CA ARG A 283 -20.67 20.56 -9.39
C ARG A 283 -19.44 19.95 -8.70
N ILE A 284 -18.55 20.79 -8.16
CA ILE A 284 -17.42 20.30 -7.37
C ILE A 284 -17.92 19.64 -6.07
N THR A 285 -18.93 20.24 -5.43
CA THR A 285 -19.53 19.70 -4.19
C THR A 285 -20.25 18.38 -4.44
N THR A 286 -20.97 18.23 -5.57
CA THR A 286 -21.59 16.95 -5.94
C THR A 286 -20.54 15.88 -6.21
N LEU A 287 -19.44 16.22 -6.90
CA LEU A 287 -18.33 15.30 -7.15
C LEU A 287 -17.61 14.86 -5.86
N GLU A 288 -17.56 15.71 -4.83
CA GLU A 288 -16.99 15.35 -3.53
C GLU A 288 -17.75 14.20 -2.85
N SER A 289 -19.06 14.06 -3.11
CA SER A 289 -19.86 12.93 -2.59
C SER A 289 -19.48 11.57 -3.16
N PHE A 290 -18.76 11.53 -4.30
CA PHE A 290 -18.26 10.30 -4.91
C PHE A 290 -16.89 9.88 -4.36
N LYS A 291 -16.33 10.63 -3.42
CA LYS A 291 -15.05 10.28 -2.78
C LYS A 291 -15.22 9.00 -1.98
N THR A 292 -14.43 7.99 -2.33
CA THR A 292 -14.44 6.69 -1.63
C THR A 292 -13.45 6.73 -0.47
N GLY A 293 -13.72 5.89 0.54
CA GLY A 293 -12.93 5.83 1.77
C GLY A 293 -11.43 5.86 1.48
N VAL A 294 -10.73 6.76 2.19
CA VAL A 294 -9.32 7.08 1.99
C VAL A 294 -8.51 5.79 1.88
N ILE A 295 -8.03 5.44 0.68
CA ILE A 295 -6.82 4.61 0.59
C ILE A 295 -5.77 5.47 1.27
N VAL A 296 -5.51 5.16 2.55
CA VAL A 296 -4.47 5.80 3.35
C VAL A 296 -3.19 5.55 2.59
N ARG A 297 -2.79 6.51 1.75
CA ARG A 297 -1.45 6.50 1.17
C ARG A 297 -0.54 6.40 2.38
N PRO A 298 0.29 5.35 2.52
CA PRO A 298 1.35 5.39 3.51
C PRO A 298 2.08 6.70 3.24
N LYS A 299 2.13 7.58 4.25
CA LYS A 299 2.90 8.83 4.15
C LYS A 299 4.24 8.42 3.57
N LYS A 300 4.62 8.97 2.41
CA LYS A 300 5.95 8.72 1.85
C LYS A 300 6.91 9.06 2.97
N LEU A 301 7.51 8.05 3.59
CA LEU A 301 8.69 8.23 4.42
C LEU A 301 9.64 9.00 3.53
N VAL A 302 9.86 10.27 3.87
CA VAL A 302 10.92 11.06 3.27
C VAL A 302 12.15 10.22 3.55
N LYS A 303 12.69 9.55 2.52
CA LYS A 303 13.96 8.87 2.64
C LYS A 303 14.94 9.95 3.09
N ARG A 304 15.29 9.95 4.38
CA ARG A 304 16.44 10.70 4.87
C ARG A 304 17.56 10.33 3.92
N LYS A 305 18.16 11.33 3.28
CA LYS A 305 19.43 11.11 2.60
C LYS A 305 20.32 10.50 3.67
N ILE A 306 20.77 9.27 3.44
CA ILE A 306 21.87 8.69 4.21
C ILE A 306 23.03 9.63 3.91
N ASP A 307 23.28 10.53 4.84
CA ASP A 307 24.32 11.52 4.70
C ASP A 307 25.65 10.81 4.86
N LYS A 308 26.53 10.97 3.88
CA LYS A 308 27.84 10.33 3.88
C LYS A 308 28.78 11.17 4.74
N GLY A 309 28.53 11.16 6.05
CA GLY A 309 29.49 11.32 7.14
C GLY A 309 30.53 12.43 7.05
N LYS A 310 30.24 13.56 6.39
CA LYS A 310 31.11 14.75 6.37
C LYS A 310 30.27 16.03 6.23
N GLY A 311 29.54 16.36 7.29
CA GLY A 311 28.89 17.65 7.46
C GLY A 311 28.88 18.00 8.95
N VAL A 312 29.30 19.21 9.29
CA VAL A 312 29.18 19.77 10.64
C VAL A 312 27.70 20.07 10.87
N GLU A 313 27.12 19.53 11.93
CA GLU A 313 25.70 19.73 12.28
C GLU A 313 25.39 21.22 12.47
N ALA A 314 24.30 21.69 11.85
CA ALA A 314 23.84 23.05 12.04
C ALA A 314 23.23 23.20 13.43
N ALA A 315 23.57 24.27 14.13
CA ALA A 315 23.09 24.55 15.50
C ALA A 315 21.56 24.61 15.62
N GLU A 316 20.84 24.82 14.50
CA GLU A 316 19.38 24.79 14.44
C GLU A 316 18.79 23.38 14.63
N ASP A 317 19.47 22.33 14.11
CA ASP A 317 19.00 20.94 14.24
C ASP A 317 19.19 20.43 15.68
N VAL A 318 20.31 20.80 16.33
CA VAL A 318 20.57 20.48 17.74
C VAL A 318 19.55 21.18 18.66
N HIS A 319 19.21 22.43 18.37
CA HIS A 319 18.24 23.18 19.17
C HIS A 319 16.82 22.62 19.06
N ALA A 320 16.44 22.12 17.87
CA ALA A 320 15.15 21.45 17.66
C ALA A 320 15.08 20.11 18.42
N GLU A 321 16.14 19.30 18.41
CA GLU A 321 16.20 18.04 19.17
C GLU A 321 16.18 18.29 20.69
N MET A 322 16.89 19.31 21.18
CA MET A 322 16.85 19.73 22.59
C MET A 322 15.44 20.17 23.02
N HIS A 323 14.71 20.90 22.18
CA HIS A 323 13.34 21.33 22.47
C HIS A 323 12.35 20.15 22.54
N VAL A 324 12.53 19.14 21.69
CA VAL A 324 11.68 17.93 21.71
C VAL A 324 11.92 17.10 22.96
N HIS A 325 13.19 16.94 23.37
CA HIS A 325 13.53 16.22 24.59
C HIS A 325 12.94 16.88 25.84
N LYS A 326 13.12 18.20 25.99
CA LYS A 326 12.56 18.94 27.13
C LYS A 326 11.04 18.86 27.18
N MET A 327 10.35 18.95 26.03
CA MET A 327 8.89 18.82 26.00
C MET A 327 8.42 17.42 26.44
N SER A 328 9.17 16.37 26.09
CA SER A 328 8.88 15.00 26.55
C SER A 328 9.01 14.85 28.06
N GLN A 329 10.04 15.44 28.66
CA GLN A 329 10.26 15.41 30.11
C GLN A 329 9.20 16.20 30.87
N ILE A 330 8.82 17.37 30.35
CA ILE A 330 7.74 18.19 30.92
C ILE A 330 6.42 17.41 30.92
N THR A 331 6.10 16.74 29.80
CA THR A 331 4.88 15.93 29.68
C THR A 331 4.87 14.78 30.69
N ASN A 332 6.00 14.10 30.89
CA ASN A 332 6.12 13.01 31.87
C ASN A 332 5.82 13.48 33.31
N ILE A 333 6.36 14.63 33.72
CA ILE A 333 6.06 15.20 35.05
C ILE A 333 4.60 15.67 35.12
N GLN A 334 4.05 16.22 34.03
CA GLN A 334 2.69 16.70 33.97
C GLN A 334 1.64 15.57 34.01
N ASP A 335 1.97 14.38 33.53
CA ASP A 335 1.12 13.19 33.64
C ASP A 335 0.93 12.76 35.11
N ILE A 336 1.95 12.96 35.95
CA ILE A 336 1.89 12.68 37.40
C ILE A 336 1.24 13.85 38.16
N PHE A 337 1.55 15.08 37.76
CA PHE A 337 1.05 16.31 38.40
C PHE A 337 0.29 17.19 37.39
N PRO A 338 -0.97 16.84 37.03
CA PRO A 338 -1.72 17.53 35.98
C PRO A 338 -2.09 18.98 36.33
N ASN A 339 -2.02 19.33 37.62
CA ASN A 339 -2.32 20.67 38.14
C ASN A 339 -1.13 21.63 37.99
N LEU A 340 0.06 21.15 37.65
CA LEU A 340 1.25 21.97 37.47
C LEU A 340 1.33 22.48 36.02
N GLY A 341 1.58 23.79 35.89
CA GLY A 341 1.79 24.43 34.60
C GLY A 341 3.12 24.01 33.99
N ALA A 342 3.12 23.77 32.68
CA ALA A 342 4.31 23.32 31.95
C ALA A 342 5.49 24.31 32.06
N GLY A 343 5.25 25.60 32.29
CA GLY A 343 6.29 26.61 32.48
C GLY A 343 6.95 26.52 33.86
N PHE A 344 6.19 26.16 34.89
CA PHE A 344 6.71 25.86 36.20
C PHE A 344 7.56 24.57 36.21
N ILE A 345 7.10 23.53 35.51
CA ILE A 345 7.83 22.26 35.36
C ILE A 345 9.16 22.48 34.64
N ALA A 346 9.20 23.32 33.60
CA ALA A 346 10.43 23.66 32.90
C ALA A 346 11.48 24.34 33.82
N LYS A 347 11.05 25.27 34.69
CA LYS A 347 11.94 25.90 35.69
C LYS A 347 12.46 24.91 36.72
N CYS A 348 11.67 23.90 37.08
CA CYS A 348 12.11 22.83 37.97
C CYS A 348 13.14 21.93 37.27
N LEU A 349 12.92 21.56 36.01
CA LEU A 349 13.88 20.79 35.22
C LEU A 349 15.21 21.54 35.02
N ASP A 350 15.15 22.86 34.80
CA ASP A 350 16.36 23.68 34.67
C ASP A 350 17.18 23.76 35.99
N GLU A 351 16.54 23.64 37.17
CA GLU A 351 17.22 23.65 38.47
C GLU A 351 17.84 22.28 38.84
N TYR A 352 17.22 21.19 38.38
CA TYR A 352 17.64 19.82 38.69
C TYR A 352 18.36 19.11 37.52
N ASP A 353 18.98 19.88 36.61
CA ASP A 353 19.76 19.39 35.46
C ASP A 353 18.99 18.39 34.55
N ASP A 354 17.72 18.71 34.23
CA ASP A 354 16.81 17.89 33.43
C ASP A 354 16.53 16.47 34.02
N ASP A 355 16.76 16.27 35.33
CA ASP A 355 16.50 15.00 36.05
C ASP A 355 15.04 14.92 36.54
N VAL A 356 14.22 14.18 35.79
CA VAL A 356 12.78 14.00 36.03
C VAL A 356 12.49 13.41 37.41
N GLU A 357 13.28 12.42 37.85
CA GLU A 357 13.04 11.69 39.10
C GLU A 357 13.28 12.58 40.32
N LYS A 358 14.31 13.42 40.28
CA LYS A 358 14.58 14.39 41.35
C LYS A 358 13.53 15.47 41.43
N VAL A 359 13.04 15.95 40.28
CA VAL A 359 11.94 16.91 40.26
C VAL A 359 10.70 16.30 40.90
N ILE A 360 10.33 15.08 40.51
CA ILE A 360 9.18 14.35 41.07
C ILE A 360 9.35 14.13 42.58
N ALA A 361 10.51 13.66 43.03
CA ALA A 361 10.79 13.43 44.45
C ALA A 361 10.69 14.74 45.26
N SER A 362 11.27 15.84 44.75
CA SER A 362 11.20 17.15 45.43
C SER A 362 9.80 17.75 45.45
N LEU A 363 8.95 17.42 44.47
CA LEU A 363 7.55 17.80 44.43
C LEU A 363 6.71 17.00 45.44
N PHE A 364 7.01 15.72 45.66
CA PHE A 364 6.36 14.89 46.67
C PHE A 364 6.78 15.25 48.10
N ASP A 365 8.07 15.52 48.30
CA ASP A 365 8.63 15.86 49.62
C ASP A 365 8.44 17.35 49.99
N GLU A 366 7.82 18.14 49.11
CA GLU A 366 7.69 19.61 49.20
C GLU A 366 9.01 20.34 49.50
N SER A 367 10.14 19.73 49.12
CA SER A 367 11.49 20.20 49.43
C SER A 367 12.05 21.16 48.36
N LEU A 368 11.17 21.92 47.71
CA LEU A 368 11.56 22.83 46.63
C LEU A 368 12.40 24.00 47.18
N PRO A 369 13.42 24.44 46.43
CA PRO A 369 14.16 25.66 46.74
C PRO A 369 13.23 26.87 46.92
N PRO A 370 13.57 27.86 47.78
CA PRO A 370 12.69 28.96 48.13
C PRO A 370 12.26 29.83 46.93
N HIS A 371 13.07 29.88 45.88
CA HIS A 371 12.75 30.58 44.62
C HIS A 371 11.72 29.84 43.75
N LEU A 372 11.63 28.52 43.86
CA LEU A 372 10.62 27.70 43.17
C LEU A 372 9.37 27.48 44.03
N ALA A 373 9.51 27.44 45.35
CA ALA A 373 8.37 27.33 46.27
C ALA A 373 7.42 28.55 46.21
N THR A 374 7.97 29.73 45.89
CA THR A 374 7.22 31.00 45.77
C THR A 374 6.75 31.29 44.33
N ALA A 375 7.20 30.49 43.35
CA ALA A 375 6.84 30.68 41.95
C ALA A 375 5.39 30.23 41.65
N ASP A 376 4.82 30.77 40.57
CA ASP A 376 3.47 30.41 40.15
C ASP A 376 3.43 28.97 39.61
N ARG A 377 2.80 28.08 40.36
CA ARG A 377 2.67 26.66 40.01
C ARG A 377 1.77 26.41 38.80
N SER A 378 0.97 27.39 38.39
CA SER A 378 0.06 27.30 37.24
C SER A 378 0.62 27.94 35.96
N GLU A 379 1.86 28.42 36.00
CA GLU A 379 2.50 29.14 34.89
C GLU A 379 2.57 28.26 33.63
N THR A 380 1.92 28.74 32.56
CA THR A 380 1.95 28.07 31.26
C THR A 380 3.20 28.47 30.47
N LEU A 381 3.70 27.56 29.63
CA LEU A 381 4.86 27.83 28.76
C LEU A 381 4.55 28.99 27.82
N SER A 382 5.07 30.18 28.12
CA SER A 382 4.92 31.36 27.27
C SER A 382 5.81 31.22 26.04
N HIS A 383 5.23 30.86 24.90
CA HIS A 383 5.89 30.97 23.59
C HIS A 383 5.84 32.43 23.13
N THR A 384 6.82 33.25 23.52
CA THR A 384 7.06 34.52 22.81
C THR A 384 8.54 34.92 22.84
N GLN A 385 9.15 34.79 21.66
CA GLN A 385 10.24 35.59 21.09
C GLN A 385 11.58 35.74 21.85
N VAL A 386 12.58 35.06 21.28
CA VAL A 386 13.99 35.47 21.04
C VAL A 386 14.59 36.49 22.01
N ASP A 387 15.50 36.02 22.86
CA ASP A 387 16.52 36.86 23.46
C ASP A 387 17.91 36.26 23.16
N THR A 388 18.57 36.86 22.18
CA THR A 388 20.02 36.76 21.96
C THR A 388 20.73 37.25 23.22
N LYS A 389 21.25 36.33 24.04
CA LYS A 389 22.25 36.63 25.07
C LYS A 389 23.55 35.85 24.82
N PRO A 390 24.70 36.45 25.17
CA PRO A 390 25.98 36.11 24.58
C PRO A 390 26.60 34.87 25.20
N HIS A 391 27.30 34.11 24.36
CA HIS A 391 28.12 32.94 24.68
C HIS A 391 28.79 33.02 26.05
N LYS A 392 28.54 32.02 26.89
CA LYS A 392 29.42 31.61 27.98
C LYS A 392 29.83 30.14 27.81
N ASP A 393 31.14 29.98 27.78
CA ASP A 393 31.96 28.79 27.92
C ASP A 393 31.59 27.50 27.16
N LEU A 394 32.39 27.27 26.13
CA LEU A 394 32.68 25.96 25.55
C LEU A 394 33.43 25.09 26.58
N ALA A 395 32.69 24.24 27.28
CA ALA A 395 33.22 22.98 27.79
C ALA A 395 32.36 21.84 27.22
N PRO A 396 32.91 20.88 26.47
CA PRO A 396 32.13 19.75 25.98
C PRO A 396 31.70 18.88 27.17
N HIS A 397 30.39 18.78 27.40
CA HIS A 397 29.83 17.81 28.33
C HIS A 397 30.10 16.38 27.82
N SER A 398 30.34 15.46 28.76
CA SER A 398 30.67 14.06 28.47
C SER A 398 29.54 13.40 27.67
N THR A 399 29.87 12.86 26.50
CA THR A 399 28.96 12.05 25.68
C THR A 399 28.41 10.89 26.52
N PRO A 400 27.09 10.64 26.52
CA PRO A 400 26.51 9.45 27.14
C PRO A 400 27.09 8.17 26.52
N PRO A 401 27.22 7.05 27.27
CA PRO A 401 27.78 5.82 26.73
C PRO A 401 26.92 5.31 25.56
N GLN A 402 27.58 5.01 24.43
CA GLN A 402 26.92 4.43 23.26
C GLN A 402 26.20 3.13 23.66
N LEU A 403 24.93 3.02 23.27
CA LEU A 403 24.16 1.78 23.39
C LEU A 403 24.87 0.66 22.62
N PRO A 404 24.88 -0.59 23.12
CA PRO A 404 25.52 -1.71 22.44
C PRO A 404 24.96 -1.88 21.02
N THR A 405 25.84 -1.93 20.03
CA THR A 405 25.49 -2.30 18.66
C THR A 405 24.89 -3.71 18.66
N ARG A 406 23.71 -3.85 18.04
CA ARG A 406 23.05 -5.15 17.91
C ARG A 406 23.90 -6.05 17.01
N ARG A 407 24.48 -7.11 17.59
CA ARG A 407 25.20 -8.14 16.86
C ARG A 407 24.24 -9.22 16.37
N ASN A 408 24.41 -9.68 15.14
CA ASN A 408 23.68 -10.82 14.59
C ASN A 408 24.46 -12.13 14.81
N VAL A 409 23.83 -13.27 14.53
CA VAL A 409 24.40 -14.62 14.77
C VAL A 409 25.56 -14.98 13.83
N PHE A 410 25.72 -14.21 12.74
CA PHE A 410 26.75 -14.38 11.71
C PHE A 410 27.89 -13.37 11.85
N ASP A 411 27.81 -12.43 12.80
CA ASP A 411 28.93 -11.52 13.06
C ASP A 411 30.11 -12.32 13.61
N ASP A 412 31.30 -12.05 13.08
CA ASP A 412 32.56 -12.73 13.42
C ASP A 412 32.67 -14.22 13.00
N ASP A 413 31.81 -14.72 12.12
CA ASP A 413 31.98 -16.06 11.55
C ASP A 413 33.10 -16.10 10.48
N ASP A 414 33.49 -17.31 10.05
CA ASP A 414 34.58 -17.49 9.06
C ASP A 414 34.26 -16.81 7.71
N PHE A 415 32.97 -16.57 7.41
CA PHE A 415 32.52 -15.89 6.20
C PHE A 415 32.60 -14.37 6.35
N ASP A 416 32.18 -13.82 7.49
CA ASP A 416 32.28 -12.40 7.85
C ASP A 416 33.74 -11.96 7.97
N ARG A 417 34.60 -12.83 8.49
CA ARG A 417 36.05 -12.63 8.57
C ARG A 417 36.80 -12.89 7.26
N LEU A 418 36.09 -13.26 6.19
CA LEU A 418 36.65 -13.60 4.87
C LEU A 418 37.74 -14.68 4.93
N ALA A 419 37.67 -15.57 5.92
CA ALA A 419 38.66 -16.62 6.19
C ALA A 419 38.24 -17.99 5.65
N ILE A 420 37.14 -18.07 4.88
CA ILE A 420 36.59 -19.33 4.38
C ILE A 420 37.35 -19.85 3.15
N ASP A 421 37.51 -21.17 3.09
CA ASP A 421 38.09 -21.88 1.95
C ASP A 421 37.15 -21.81 0.72
N VAL A 422 37.69 -21.46 -0.44
CA VAL A 422 36.95 -21.29 -1.72
C VAL A 422 36.20 -22.56 -2.15
N SER A 423 36.66 -23.73 -1.71
CA SER A 423 36.00 -25.02 -1.96
C SER A 423 34.65 -25.18 -1.23
N LYS A 424 34.41 -24.38 -0.17
CA LYS A 424 33.15 -24.37 0.59
C LYS A 424 32.16 -23.31 0.07
N ILE A 425 32.57 -22.48 -0.89
CA ILE A 425 31.75 -21.42 -1.48
C ILE A 425 31.12 -21.96 -2.76
N SER A 426 29.80 -22.09 -2.80
CA SER A 426 29.07 -22.46 -4.03
C SER A 426 28.19 -21.30 -4.51
N PHE A 427 28.31 -20.93 -5.78
CA PHE A 427 27.42 -19.97 -6.42
C PHE A 427 26.22 -20.70 -7.04
N GLY A 428 25.03 -20.45 -6.51
CA GLY A 428 23.79 -21.06 -7.00
C GLY A 428 23.51 -22.45 -6.43
N LYS A 429 22.71 -23.26 -7.15
CA LYS A 429 22.37 -24.63 -6.73
C LYS A 429 23.58 -25.53 -6.93
N ASN A 430 24.10 -26.12 -5.85
CA ASN A 430 25.24 -27.03 -5.90
C ASN A 430 24.84 -28.33 -6.63
N PRO A 431 25.39 -28.63 -7.83
CA PRO A 431 24.95 -29.77 -8.63
C PRO A 431 25.40 -31.12 -8.05
N GLU A 432 26.34 -31.12 -7.10
CA GLU A 432 26.93 -32.35 -6.54
C GLU A 432 26.15 -32.91 -5.34
N LYS A 433 25.24 -32.14 -4.74
CA LYS A 433 24.49 -32.57 -3.55
C LYS A 433 22.98 -32.59 -3.81
N THR A 434 22.37 -33.75 -3.61
CA THR A 434 20.91 -33.91 -3.73
C THR A 434 20.23 -33.29 -2.51
N ALA A 435 18.99 -32.81 -2.66
CA ALA A 435 18.22 -32.24 -1.54
C ALA A 435 18.11 -33.21 -0.34
N ASP A 436 18.03 -34.52 -0.61
CA ASP A 436 18.00 -35.55 0.42
C ASP A 436 19.32 -35.69 1.18
N ASP A 437 20.46 -35.42 0.54
CA ASP A 437 21.78 -35.46 1.19
C ASP A 437 21.97 -34.25 2.11
N ILE A 438 21.45 -33.09 1.72
CA ILE A 438 21.43 -31.88 2.54
C ILE A 438 20.53 -32.05 3.77
N LEU A 439 19.38 -32.73 3.63
CA LEU A 439 18.46 -32.98 4.75
C LEU A 439 18.96 -34.06 5.72
N LYS A 440 19.80 -34.99 5.26
CA LYS A 440 20.46 -35.99 6.11
C LYS A 440 21.63 -35.41 6.91
N ASP A 441 22.22 -34.32 6.44
CA ASP A 441 23.30 -33.63 7.15
C ASP A 441 22.73 -32.87 8.37
N ARG A 442 22.79 -33.50 9.54
CA ARG A 442 22.36 -32.94 10.82
C ARG A 442 23.43 -32.10 11.52
N SER A 443 24.56 -31.81 10.88
CA SER A 443 25.66 -31.05 11.50
C SER A 443 25.28 -29.62 11.90
N THR A 444 24.31 -29.02 11.20
CA THR A 444 23.77 -27.67 11.48
C THR A 444 22.42 -27.70 12.19
N ALA A 445 21.91 -28.90 12.55
CA ALA A 445 20.64 -29.01 13.24
C ALA A 445 20.75 -28.41 14.64
N PRO A 446 19.83 -27.49 15.04
CA PRO A 446 19.89 -26.85 16.34
C PRO A 446 19.87 -27.89 17.46
N ASN A 447 20.80 -27.76 18.41
CA ASN A 447 20.94 -28.67 19.53
C ASN A 447 19.60 -28.74 20.28
N LYS A 448 19.00 -29.93 20.35
CA LYS A 448 17.66 -30.14 20.93
C LYS A 448 17.56 -29.61 22.37
N ALA A 449 18.67 -29.64 23.10
CA ALA A 449 18.80 -29.06 24.44
C ALA A 449 18.72 -27.52 24.45
N ALA A 450 19.26 -26.83 23.45
CA ALA A 450 19.19 -25.36 23.34
C ALA A 450 17.76 -24.90 23.00
N ILE A 451 17.05 -25.63 22.14
CA ILE A 451 15.63 -25.37 21.86
C ILE A 451 14.78 -25.58 23.12
N LEU A 452 15.02 -26.67 23.86
CA LEU A 452 14.30 -26.93 25.11
C LEU A 452 14.64 -25.90 26.20
N SER A 453 15.88 -25.44 26.27
CA SER A 453 16.30 -24.38 27.20
C SER A 453 15.68 -23.03 26.83
N ALA A 454 15.61 -22.69 25.54
CA ALA A 454 14.96 -21.47 25.08
C ALA A 454 13.44 -21.50 25.33
N LEU A 455 12.80 -22.65 25.14
CA LEU A 455 11.39 -22.86 25.49
C LEU A 455 11.14 -22.83 27.00
N ALA A 456 12.11 -23.23 27.82
CA ALA A 456 12.00 -23.14 29.28
C ALA A 456 12.25 -21.72 29.82
N ALA A 457 12.99 -20.89 29.07
CA ALA A 457 13.26 -19.49 29.41
C ALA A 457 12.15 -18.53 28.91
N LEU A 458 11.30 -18.98 27.99
CA LEU A 458 10.06 -18.29 27.62
C LEU A 458 9.03 -18.56 28.71
N ASP A 459 8.88 -17.60 29.63
CA ASP A 459 7.78 -17.61 30.59
C ASP A 459 6.46 -17.31 29.84
N PRO A 460 5.51 -18.26 29.78
CA PRO A 460 4.23 -18.01 29.10
C PRO A 460 3.31 -17.06 29.88
N ASP A 461 3.72 -16.57 31.06
CA ASP A 461 3.01 -15.55 31.84
C ASP A 461 3.62 -14.12 31.68
N ASP A 462 4.64 -13.93 30.82
CA ASP A 462 5.26 -12.62 30.50
C ASP A 462 4.76 -12.06 29.16
N ASP A 463 3.46 -12.18 28.90
CA ASP A 463 2.75 -11.49 27.84
C ASP A 463 1.79 -10.45 28.44
N GLU A 464 2.33 -9.29 28.83
CA GLU A 464 1.50 -8.12 29.11
C GLU A 464 0.57 -7.88 27.90
N ARG A 465 -0.72 -8.10 28.13
CA ARG A 465 -1.74 -8.07 27.09
C ARG A 465 -1.86 -6.64 26.58
N ASP A 466 -1.44 -6.42 25.33
CA ASP A 466 -1.57 -5.15 24.60
C ASP A 466 -3.05 -4.76 24.47
N ASP A 467 -3.51 -3.85 25.33
CA ASP A 467 -4.89 -3.38 25.45
C ASP A 467 -5.21 -2.23 24.46
N THR A 468 -4.25 -1.86 23.59
CA THR A 468 -4.41 -0.86 22.52
C THR A 468 -5.59 -1.16 21.59
N TYR A 469 -6.02 -2.42 21.52
CA TYR A 469 -7.17 -2.86 20.69
C TYR A 469 -8.36 -3.37 21.49
N ASP A 470 -8.29 -3.44 22.82
CA ASP A 470 -9.41 -3.89 23.67
C ASP A 470 -10.56 -2.85 23.69
N ALA A 471 -10.29 -1.59 23.33
CA ALA A 471 -11.33 -0.56 23.14
C ALA A 471 -12.18 -0.76 21.86
N ALA A 472 -11.73 -1.61 20.92
CA ALA A 472 -12.47 -1.92 19.70
C ALA A 472 -13.32 -3.21 19.83
N ASP A 473 -13.13 -4.01 20.88
CA ASP A 473 -13.98 -5.17 21.20
C ASP A 473 -15.11 -4.80 22.19
N VAL A 474 -15.74 -3.66 21.91
CA VAL A 474 -17.07 -3.36 22.45
C VAL A 474 -18.10 -4.22 21.71
N GLY A 475 -18.25 -5.45 22.21
CA GLY A 475 -19.48 -6.23 22.17
C GLY A 475 -20.42 -5.95 20.99
N GLY A 476 -20.01 -6.38 19.81
CA GLY A 476 -20.92 -6.53 18.67
C GLY A 476 -21.98 -7.56 19.02
N THR A 477 -23.11 -7.10 19.54
CA THR A 477 -24.37 -7.80 19.42
C THR A 477 -24.57 -8.08 17.94
N VAL A 478 -24.25 -9.31 17.53
CA VAL A 478 -24.62 -9.86 16.24
C VAL A 478 -26.14 -9.80 16.16
N ASP A 479 -26.59 -8.75 15.49
CA ASP A 479 -27.94 -8.60 14.98
C ASP A 479 -28.19 -9.79 14.05
N THR A 480 -29.01 -10.72 14.52
CA THR A 480 -29.50 -11.87 13.74
C THR A 480 -30.55 -11.39 12.76
N GLY A 481 -30.15 -10.50 11.83
CA GLY A 481 -31.04 -9.80 10.91
C GLY A 481 -30.94 -10.21 9.44
N ASP A 482 -29.88 -10.91 9.02
CA ASP A 482 -29.63 -11.16 7.58
C ASP A 482 -29.29 -12.63 7.25
N GLN A 483 -30.04 -13.58 7.83
CA GLN A 483 -29.90 -15.02 7.53
C GLN A 483 -30.96 -15.62 6.59
N GLU A 484 -31.84 -14.83 5.99
CA GLU A 484 -32.88 -15.37 5.11
C GLU A 484 -32.48 -15.44 3.62
N ALA A 485 -31.32 -14.92 3.21
CA ALA A 485 -30.87 -14.97 1.80
C ALA A 485 -29.79 -16.03 1.48
N ASN A 486 -29.23 -16.73 2.49
CA ASN A 486 -28.13 -17.69 2.30
C ASN A 486 -28.50 -19.18 2.50
N GLY A 487 -29.74 -19.51 2.87
CA GLY A 487 -30.15 -20.90 3.11
C GLY A 487 -30.01 -21.83 1.89
N VAL A 488 -30.10 -21.29 0.67
CA VAL A 488 -29.96 -22.05 -0.58
C VAL A 488 -28.50 -22.47 -0.83
N ASN A 489 -27.54 -21.66 -0.40
CA ASN A 489 -26.12 -21.90 -0.66
C ASN A 489 -25.52 -22.93 0.32
N ASP A 490 -25.97 -22.94 1.59
CA ASP A 490 -25.56 -23.95 2.57
C ASP A 490 -26.07 -25.36 2.18
N SER A 491 -27.29 -25.48 1.65
CA SER A 491 -27.84 -26.78 1.19
C SER A 491 -27.06 -27.36 0.01
N ASN A 492 -26.70 -26.52 -0.96
CA ASN A 492 -25.89 -26.94 -2.11
C ASN A 492 -24.46 -27.26 -1.68
N GLU A 493 -23.88 -26.50 -0.75
CA GLU A 493 -22.55 -26.75 -0.21
C GLU A 493 -22.47 -28.09 0.56
N GLU A 494 -23.51 -28.46 1.30
CA GLU A 494 -23.60 -29.77 1.97
C GLU A 494 -23.68 -30.93 0.97
N LEU A 495 -24.53 -30.84 -0.06
CA LEU A 495 -24.68 -31.88 -1.09
C LEU A 495 -23.38 -32.08 -1.89
N LEU A 496 -22.75 -30.99 -2.32
CA LEU A 496 -21.48 -31.03 -3.03
C LEU A 496 -20.37 -31.61 -2.15
N PHE A 497 -20.33 -31.27 -0.87
CA PHE A 497 -19.34 -31.78 0.08
C PHE A 497 -19.52 -33.26 0.37
N ARG A 498 -20.75 -33.75 0.54
CA ARG A 498 -21.02 -35.19 0.67
C ARG A 498 -20.66 -35.96 -0.60
N ALA A 499 -21.00 -35.43 -1.78
CA ALA A 499 -20.61 -36.03 -3.06
C ALA A 499 -19.09 -36.07 -3.24
N PHE A 500 -18.39 -35.01 -2.80
CA PHE A 500 -16.93 -34.92 -2.85
C PHE A 500 -16.25 -35.92 -1.91
N GLN A 501 -16.79 -36.12 -0.70
CA GLN A 501 -16.32 -37.14 0.23
C GLN A 501 -16.58 -38.57 -0.27
N ALA A 502 -17.69 -38.79 -0.99
CA ALA A 502 -18.06 -40.10 -1.50
C ALA A 502 -17.24 -40.53 -2.73
N ASP A 503 -17.14 -39.67 -3.75
CA ASP A 503 -16.30 -39.94 -4.92
C ASP A 503 -15.88 -38.64 -5.64
N ILE A 504 -14.59 -38.31 -5.51
CA ILE A 504 -13.98 -37.13 -6.12
C ILE A 504 -14.06 -37.18 -7.65
N ARG A 505 -14.11 -38.38 -8.26
CA ARG A 505 -14.10 -38.55 -9.73
C ARG A 505 -15.36 -38.01 -10.40
N ILE A 506 -16.45 -37.84 -9.64
CA ILE A 506 -17.69 -37.22 -10.13
C ILE A 506 -17.44 -35.77 -10.57
N PHE A 507 -16.41 -35.11 -10.03
CA PHE A 507 -16.03 -33.73 -10.33
C PHE A 507 -14.98 -33.59 -11.46
N ALA A 508 -14.63 -34.68 -12.15
CA ALA A 508 -13.70 -34.62 -13.26
C ALA A 508 -14.27 -33.84 -14.46
N ARG A 509 -13.36 -33.32 -15.31
CA ARG A 509 -13.68 -32.39 -16.41
C ARG A 509 -13.83 -33.09 -17.77
N ASP A 510 -13.98 -34.41 -17.77
CA ASP A 510 -14.09 -35.23 -18.97
C ASP A 510 -15.54 -35.29 -19.50
N ALA A 511 -15.69 -35.51 -20.80
CA ALA A 511 -17.00 -35.51 -21.46
C ALA A 511 -17.86 -36.74 -21.11
N GLU A 512 -17.26 -37.78 -20.52
CA GLU A 512 -17.96 -38.99 -20.09
C GLU A 512 -18.59 -38.78 -18.71
N THR A 513 -17.86 -38.20 -17.75
CA THR A 513 -18.42 -37.84 -16.44
C THR A 513 -19.49 -36.76 -16.53
N ARG A 514 -19.33 -35.74 -17.40
CA ARG A 514 -20.38 -34.72 -17.64
C ARG A 514 -21.70 -35.31 -18.16
N ARG A 515 -21.64 -36.37 -18.96
CA ARG A 515 -22.83 -37.09 -19.47
C ARG A 515 -23.28 -38.24 -18.57
N GLY A 516 -22.55 -38.51 -17.48
CA GLY A 516 -22.84 -39.58 -16.54
C GLY A 516 -24.08 -39.29 -15.69
N ALA A 517 -24.84 -40.33 -15.37
CA ALA A 517 -26.09 -40.21 -14.60
C ALA A 517 -25.88 -39.62 -13.18
N THR A 518 -24.71 -39.83 -12.57
CA THR A 518 -24.36 -39.29 -11.24
C THR A 518 -24.15 -37.78 -11.29
N ARG A 519 -23.43 -37.28 -12.31
CA ARG A 519 -23.26 -35.83 -12.53
C ARG A 519 -24.57 -35.16 -12.95
N GLY A 520 -25.39 -35.84 -13.77
CA GLY A 520 -26.74 -35.39 -14.13
C GLY A 520 -27.60 -35.13 -12.88
N LYS A 521 -27.68 -36.10 -11.96
CA LYS A 521 -28.39 -35.94 -10.68
C LYS A 521 -27.84 -34.78 -9.84
N LEU A 522 -26.52 -34.64 -9.76
CA LEU A 522 -25.90 -33.55 -8.99
C LEU A 522 -26.25 -32.18 -9.57
N ARG A 523 -26.34 -32.04 -10.90
CA ARG A 523 -26.80 -30.81 -11.56
C ARG A 523 -28.29 -30.55 -11.28
N ASP A 524 -29.12 -31.59 -11.35
CA ASP A 524 -30.57 -31.47 -11.13
C ASP A 524 -30.88 -31.10 -9.67
N GLU A 525 -30.13 -31.65 -8.71
CA GLU A 525 -30.29 -31.37 -7.27
C GLU A 525 -29.70 -30.01 -6.85
N THR A 526 -28.57 -29.61 -7.42
CA THR A 526 -27.91 -28.33 -7.04
C THR A 526 -28.35 -27.14 -7.88
N GLY A 527 -28.96 -27.36 -9.05
CA GLY A 527 -29.27 -26.32 -10.03
C GLY A 527 -28.04 -25.66 -10.66
N MET A 528 -26.84 -26.23 -10.47
CA MET A 528 -25.58 -25.67 -10.94
C MET A 528 -25.16 -26.22 -12.32
N ALA A 529 -24.49 -25.38 -13.12
CA ALA A 529 -23.84 -25.81 -14.35
C ALA A 529 -22.59 -26.65 -14.06
N ASP A 530 -22.15 -27.48 -15.01
CA ASP A 530 -21.01 -28.39 -14.83
C ASP A 530 -19.72 -27.65 -14.48
N GLU A 531 -19.51 -26.46 -15.06
CA GLU A 531 -18.35 -25.60 -14.78
C GLU A 531 -18.34 -25.09 -13.35
N ALA A 532 -19.52 -24.80 -12.76
CA ALA A 532 -19.64 -24.34 -11.39
C ALA A 532 -19.35 -25.47 -10.39
N ILE A 533 -19.88 -26.68 -10.66
CA ILE A 533 -19.63 -27.87 -9.83
C ILE A 533 -18.14 -28.28 -9.91
N GLU A 534 -17.53 -28.24 -11.10
CA GLU A 534 -16.09 -28.47 -11.29
C GLU A 534 -15.24 -27.41 -10.60
N GLY A 535 -15.62 -26.14 -10.75
CA GLY A 535 -14.94 -25.00 -10.12
C GLY A 535 -14.96 -25.10 -8.61
N TRP A 536 -16.09 -25.51 -8.02
CA TRP A 536 -16.25 -25.69 -6.58
C TRP A 536 -15.27 -26.73 -6.01
N ALA A 537 -15.17 -27.91 -6.63
CA ALA A 537 -14.24 -28.95 -6.16
C ALA A 537 -12.77 -28.52 -6.27
N VAL A 538 -12.42 -27.77 -7.31
CA VAL A 538 -11.06 -27.24 -7.51
C VAL A 538 -10.72 -26.17 -6.47
N MET A 539 -11.67 -25.31 -6.12
CA MET A 539 -11.48 -24.33 -5.03
C MET A 539 -11.32 -25.02 -3.68
N LEU A 540 -12.11 -26.05 -3.41
CA LEU A 540 -12.03 -26.81 -2.17
C LEU A 540 -10.69 -27.53 -2.01
N GLN A 541 -10.14 -28.11 -3.09
CA GLN A 541 -8.80 -28.74 -3.07
C GLN A 541 -7.65 -27.73 -2.90
N ARG A 542 -7.82 -26.51 -3.40
CA ARG A 542 -6.81 -25.44 -3.27
C ARG A 542 -6.82 -24.78 -1.89
N ASN A 543 -7.93 -24.84 -1.17
CA ASN A 543 -8.10 -24.14 0.10
C ASN A 543 -8.27 -25.11 1.29
N PRO A 544 -7.17 -25.52 1.96
CA PRO A 544 -7.23 -26.46 3.08
C PRO A 544 -7.92 -25.89 4.34
N ALA A 545 -8.07 -24.56 4.44
CA ALA A 545 -8.84 -23.94 5.52
C ALA A 545 -10.35 -24.08 5.30
N GLN A 546 -10.80 -23.93 4.05
CA GLN A 546 -12.20 -24.17 3.67
C GLN A 546 -12.57 -25.64 3.84
N MET A 547 -11.68 -26.57 3.44
CA MET A 547 -11.86 -28.01 3.70
C MET A 547 -12.09 -28.30 5.18
N ARG A 548 -11.19 -27.86 6.07
CA ARG A 548 -11.33 -28.06 7.53
C ARG A 548 -12.60 -27.44 8.09
N ARG A 549 -13.06 -26.31 7.55
CA ARG A 549 -14.32 -25.69 7.96
C ARG A 549 -15.52 -26.52 7.54
N LEU A 550 -15.56 -27.06 6.32
CA LEU A 550 -16.65 -27.92 5.85
C LEU A 550 -16.62 -29.28 6.55
N GLU A 551 -15.45 -29.84 6.80
CA GLU A 551 -15.29 -31.02 7.67
C GLU A 551 -15.80 -30.72 9.08
N ALA A 552 -15.40 -29.62 9.71
CA ALA A 552 -15.91 -29.27 11.05
C ALA A 552 -17.42 -29.05 11.08
N LYS A 553 -18.00 -28.49 10.00
CA LYS A 553 -19.44 -28.26 9.87
C LYS A 553 -20.24 -29.56 9.63
N TYR A 554 -19.75 -30.46 8.78
CA TYR A 554 -20.53 -31.59 8.26
C TYR A 554 -19.99 -32.98 8.66
N ALA A 555 -18.83 -33.10 9.31
CA ALA A 555 -18.27 -34.39 9.75
C ALA A 555 -18.93 -34.94 11.03
N TRP A 556 -19.74 -34.16 11.74
CA TRP A 556 -20.43 -34.63 12.94
C TRP A 556 -21.79 -35.26 12.57
N SER A 557 -21.80 -36.57 12.35
CA SER A 557 -23.03 -37.36 12.07
C SER A 557 -23.82 -37.77 13.32
N GLY A 558 -23.50 -37.24 14.50
CA GLY A 558 -24.20 -37.54 15.75
C GLY A 558 -23.95 -38.93 16.35
N GLN A 559 -23.14 -39.78 15.71
CA GLN A 559 -22.73 -41.06 16.29
C GLN A 559 -21.43 -40.90 17.07
N GLN A 560 -21.55 -40.79 18.39
CA GLN A 560 -20.40 -40.86 19.29
C GLN A 560 -20.04 -42.33 19.48
N ALA A 561 -18.83 -42.72 19.05
CA ALA A 561 -18.27 -44.03 19.39
C ALA A 561 -18.30 -44.16 20.92
N GLN A 562 -19.02 -45.16 21.42
CA GLN A 562 -19.18 -45.41 22.84
C GLN A 562 -17.81 -45.87 23.37
N LEU A 563 -17.04 -44.93 23.93
CA LEU A 563 -15.76 -45.21 24.54
C LEU A 563 -16.03 -45.94 25.87
N ASP A 564 -15.64 -47.21 25.93
CA ASP A 564 -15.66 -47.95 27.19
C ASP A 564 -14.78 -47.24 28.24
N ARG A 565 -15.30 -47.19 29.46
CA ARG A 565 -14.71 -46.43 30.56
C ARG A 565 -13.32 -46.96 30.89
N SER A 566 -12.28 -46.15 30.65
CA SER A 566 -10.86 -46.46 30.95
C SER A 566 -10.48 -46.29 32.43
N ALA A 567 -11.42 -46.49 33.35
CA ALA A 567 -11.12 -46.48 34.78
C ALA A 567 -10.77 -47.91 35.23
N TRP A 568 -9.48 -48.16 35.46
CA TRP A 568 -8.99 -49.38 36.08
C TRP A 568 -9.62 -49.52 37.48
N ARG A 569 -10.45 -50.55 37.71
CA ARG A 569 -10.85 -50.98 39.05
C ARG A 569 -10.11 -52.27 39.36
N ALA A 570 -9.49 -52.32 40.52
CA ALA A 570 -8.96 -53.56 41.08
C ALA A 570 -10.11 -54.55 41.25
N SER A 571 -10.01 -55.69 40.56
CA SER A 571 -10.88 -56.84 40.79
C SER A 571 -10.66 -57.39 42.20
N PRO A 572 -11.70 -57.63 43.01
CA PRO A 572 -11.64 -58.64 44.05
C PRO A 572 -11.92 -59.98 43.38
N ALA A 573 -10.92 -60.84 43.35
CA ALA A 573 -11.12 -62.26 43.12
C ALA A 573 -12.02 -62.83 44.24
N GLY A 574 -13.05 -63.58 43.86
CA GLY A 574 -13.92 -64.24 44.82
C GLY A 574 -15.21 -64.80 44.23
N SER A 575 -15.07 -65.89 43.47
CA SER A 575 -15.99 -67.05 43.39
C SER A 575 -17.50 -66.84 43.20
N GLY A 576 -18.03 -67.50 42.15
CA GLY A 576 -19.20 -68.36 42.33
C GLY A 576 -20.42 -68.06 41.47
N ALA A 577 -20.57 -68.89 40.42
CA ALA A 577 -21.80 -69.50 39.92
C ALA A 577 -22.99 -68.63 39.47
N GLU A 578 -23.30 -68.79 38.19
CA GLU A 578 -24.60 -69.16 37.60
C GLU A 578 -25.88 -68.42 38.06
N GLU A 579 -26.66 -68.02 37.03
CA GLU A 579 -28.13 -68.10 36.94
C GLU A 579 -28.92 -66.79 36.81
N SER A 580 -29.71 -66.75 35.72
CA SER A 580 -31.03 -66.11 35.51
C SER A 580 -31.18 -64.58 35.30
N ASP A 581 -31.62 -64.25 34.07
CA ASP A 581 -32.54 -63.17 33.69
C ASP A 581 -33.85 -63.17 34.53
N PRO A 582 -34.83 -62.26 34.30
CA PRO A 582 -34.80 -60.80 34.31
C PRO A 582 -35.94 -60.23 35.20
N ASP A 583 -36.13 -58.91 35.16
CA ASP A 583 -37.42 -58.19 35.33
C ASP A 583 -37.67 -57.36 36.61
N GLY A 584 -38.21 -56.16 36.35
CA GLY A 584 -39.22 -55.49 37.17
C GLY A 584 -38.76 -54.64 38.36
N GLY A 585 -38.75 -53.30 38.22
CA GLY A 585 -38.58 -52.47 39.42
C GLY A 585 -38.59 -50.94 39.36
N SER A 586 -39.52 -50.34 38.61
CA SER A 586 -40.20 -49.07 38.96
C SER A 586 -39.46 -47.71 39.00
N SER A 587 -40.01 -46.81 38.17
CA SER A 587 -40.26 -45.39 38.40
C SER A 587 -39.08 -44.45 38.67
N ASN A 588 -38.69 -43.71 37.63
CA ASN A 588 -38.19 -42.35 37.81
C ASN A 588 -38.98 -41.38 36.93
N ASN A 589 -39.98 -40.74 37.56
CA ASN A 589 -40.56 -39.50 37.10
C ASN A 589 -39.58 -38.37 37.44
N ARG A 590 -38.94 -37.76 36.44
CA ARG A 590 -38.22 -36.46 36.46
C ARG A 590 -37.60 -36.32 35.07
N GLY A 591 -37.90 -35.35 34.24
CA GLY A 591 -38.45 -34.02 34.44
C GLY A 591 -37.91 -33.23 33.25
N GLY A 592 -38.79 -32.51 32.54
CA GLY A 592 -38.46 -31.81 31.32
C GLY A 592 -37.24 -30.90 31.48
N ARG A 593 -36.39 -30.87 30.44
CA ARG A 593 -35.38 -29.83 30.25
C ARG A 593 -36.10 -28.50 29.96
N GLY A 594 -36.65 -27.88 31.00
CA GLY A 594 -37.10 -26.50 30.99
C GLY A 594 -35.89 -25.59 31.17
N GLY A 595 -35.31 -25.13 30.07
CA GLY A 595 -34.39 -23.99 30.10
C GLY A 595 -35.20 -22.72 30.33
N GLY A 596 -35.14 -22.15 31.54
CA GLY A 596 -35.83 -20.91 31.87
C GLY A 596 -35.42 -19.76 30.95
N ASN A 597 -36.41 -18.98 30.52
CA ASN A 597 -36.24 -17.91 29.54
C ASN A 597 -35.57 -16.69 30.21
N VAL A 598 -34.34 -16.36 29.81
CA VAL A 598 -33.53 -15.29 30.41
C VAL A 598 -33.95 -13.89 29.90
N ALA A 599 -34.80 -13.86 28.87
CA ALA A 599 -35.26 -12.67 28.15
C ALA A 599 -36.55 -12.02 28.71
N GLY A 600 -37.09 -12.50 29.84
CA GLY A 600 -38.30 -11.93 30.44
C GLY A 600 -38.09 -10.58 31.16
N PRO A 601 -39.20 -9.86 31.46
CA PRO A 601 -39.18 -8.55 32.10
C PRO A 601 -38.61 -8.57 33.54
N SER A 602 -38.05 -7.44 33.97
CA SER A 602 -37.42 -7.28 35.29
C SER A 602 -38.45 -7.39 36.42
N GLY A 603 -38.16 -8.18 37.47
CA GLY A 603 -39.03 -8.35 38.65
C GLY A 603 -39.76 -9.70 38.73
N GLU A 604 -39.62 -10.56 37.72
CA GLU A 604 -40.15 -11.93 37.75
C GLU A 604 -39.16 -12.89 38.43
N LYS A 605 -39.60 -13.61 39.47
CA LYS A 605 -38.73 -14.48 40.27
C LYS A 605 -38.05 -15.59 39.46
N GLU A 606 -38.71 -16.12 38.43
CA GLU A 606 -38.17 -17.18 37.58
C GLU A 606 -37.11 -16.67 36.59
N THR A 607 -37.27 -15.46 36.06
CA THR A 607 -36.33 -14.86 35.10
C THR A 607 -35.06 -14.41 35.81
N GLU A 608 -35.17 -13.87 37.03
CA GLU A 608 -34.03 -13.55 37.90
C GLU A 608 -33.30 -14.81 38.39
N ALA A 609 -34.01 -15.89 38.71
CA ALA A 609 -33.39 -17.17 39.05
C ALA A 609 -32.65 -17.78 37.85
N ALA A 610 -33.19 -17.66 36.64
CA ALA A 610 -32.53 -18.08 35.41
C ALA A 610 -31.27 -17.23 35.09
N ARG A 611 -31.33 -15.91 35.31
CA ARG A 611 -30.17 -15.01 35.19
C ARG A 611 -29.08 -15.34 36.21
N ARG A 612 -29.44 -15.52 37.49
CA ARG A 612 -28.49 -15.93 38.55
C ARG A 612 -27.85 -17.29 38.26
N ASN A 613 -28.60 -18.27 37.77
CA ASN A 613 -28.03 -19.55 37.38
C ASN A 613 -27.07 -19.41 36.19
N LYS A 614 -27.38 -18.56 35.21
CA LYS A 614 -26.49 -18.27 34.07
C LYS A 614 -25.20 -17.57 34.51
N GLU A 615 -25.27 -16.63 35.45
CA GLU A 615 -24.09 -15.97 36.02
C GLU A 615 -23.25 -16.93 36.86
N ALA A 616 -23.87 -17.76 37.70
CA ALA A 616 -23.18 -18.77 38.50
C ALA A 616 -22.42 -19.81 37.67
N HIS A 617 -22.90 -20.09 36.44
CA HIS A 617 -22.26 -21.05 35.53
C HIS A 617 -21.43 -20.40 34.42
N LYS A 618 -21.25 -19.06 34.46
CA LYS A 618 -20.44 -18.32 33.47
C LYS A 618 -18.97 -18.72 33.53
N GLY A 619 -18.46 -19.07 34.72
CA GLY A 619 -17.12 -19.61 34.92
C GLY A 619 -16.89 -21.05 34.44
N ALA A 620 -17.96 -21.80 34.13
CA ALA A 620 -17.87 -23.21 33.71
C ALA A 620 -17.80 -23.39 32.18
N ARG A 621 -18.14 -22.35 31.39
CA ARG A 621 -18.16 -22.41 29.91
C ARG A 621 -17.04 -21.62 29.23
N ALA A 622 -16.41 -20.68 29.93
CA ALA A 622 -15.19 -20.01 29.48
C ALA A 622 -13.97 -20.63 30.19
N ASN A 623 -12.80 -20.58 29.55
CA ASN A 623 -11.57 -21.32 29.84
C ASN A 623 -10.85 -20.92 31.16
N HIS A 624 -11.56 -20.75 32.27
CA HIS A 624 -11.04 -20.23 33.54
C HIS A 624 -10.69 -21.30 34.60
N HIS A 625 -10.86 -22.59 34.32
CA HIS A 625 -10.56 -23.66 35.31
C HIS A 625 -9.09 -24.16 35.32
N ARG A 626 -8.14 -23.45 34.70
CA ARG A 626 -6.71 -23.84 34.71
C ARG A 626 -6.07 -23.73 36.09
N ARG A 627 -6.48 -22.74 36.90
CA ARG A 627 -5.94 -22.51 38.25
C ARG A 627 -6.29 -23.62 39.24
N ASP A 628 -7.56 -24.06 39.28
CA ASP A 628 -8.01 -25.14 40.17
C ASP A 628 -7.52 -26.52 39.72
N ALA A 629 -7.35 -26.73 38.41
CA ALA A 629 -6.76 -27.95 37.87
C ALA A 629 -5.26 -28.05 38.19
N ARG A 630 -4.53 -26.92 38.21
CA ARG A 630 -3.13 -26.86 38.66
C ARG A 630 -3.03 -27.08 40.17
N ALA A 631 -3.90 -26.47 40.99
CA ALA A 631 -3.92 -26.70 42.44
C ALA A 631 -4.21 -28.17 42.79
N ARG A 632 -5.15 -28.83 42.09
CA ARG A 632 -5.42 -30.28 42.23
C ARG A 632 -4.28 -31.17 41.78
N LYS A 633 -3.47 -30.75 40.79
CA LYS A 633 -2.27 -31.48 40.35
C LYS A 633 -1.09 -31.29 41.31
N MET A 634 -0.89 -30.07 41.84
CA MET A 634 0.15 -29.79 42.85
C MET A 634 -0.15 -30.52 44.17
N ALA A 635 -1.43 -30.62 44.57
CA ALA A 635 -1.83 -31.36 45.77
C ALA A 635 -1.70 -32.89 45.65
N ARG A 636 -1.60 -33.44 44.42
CA ARG A 636 -1.36 -34.87 44.15
C ARG A 636 0.11 -35.21 43.87
N GLY A 637 0.99 -34.21 43.81
CA GLY A 637 2.42 -34.35 43.52
C GLY A 637 3.33 -34.13 44.72
N GLY A 638 2.81 -34.24 45.95
CA GLY A 638 3.63 -34.26 47.16
C GLY A 638 4.43 -35.57 47.22
N PHE A 639 5.76 -35.45 47.13
CA PHE A 639 6.74 -36.51 47.40
C PHE A 639 6.42 -37.31 48.67
N PRO A 640 6.68 -38.62 48.65
CA PRO A 640 7.28 -39.30 49.79
C PRO A 640 8.64 -39.88 49.41
N GLY A 641 9.68 -39.50 50.15
CA GLY A 641 10.94 -40.26 50.30
C GLY A 641 11.96 -40.09 49.19
#